data_AF-A0A167XBY3-F1
#
_entry.id   AF-A0A167XBY3-F1
#
_cell.length_a   1.000
_cell.length_b   1.000
_cell.length_c   1.000
_cell.angle_alpha   90.00
_cell.angle_beta   90.00
_cell.angle_gamma   90.00
#
_symmetry.space_group_name_H-M   'P 1'
#
loop_
_entity.id
_entity.type
_entity.pdbx_description
1 polymer ?
#
loop_
_entity_poly.entity_id
_entity_poly.type
_entity_poly.pdbx_seq_one_letter_code
_entity_poly.pdbx_strand_id
1 'polypeptide(L)'
;MASRRACYAHHSILRLHQPPHQTILKFASAATPLRTFSSFAFRRVAYSGQKLGSASRVSAPRHSGRPRSQAAALTAGVSLLFSLGISLFLTPRSAFDALYAGASSVPCADLDGQASPSSLDPADNRGQNLPRFRINEIRKHGANSENPWIMHGDKVYDITEWVPAHPGGRVILQAAGGSIDPYWDIFTIHKNQYVYDILEQYLIGFVDQADLVDGKPAHDQIEDPFEHDPERDPSLITHTAKPRNAEPPGEALGARFLTPNELFYVRNHMWVPNIRDHESDNHRLTIELVDGTVKVYTLEELREKFPKRKITAALQCSGNRRSHMSEASGRKANGLPWSAGAISNASWEGVYLADVLADAGFDLTEARNGLSEAQHVQFMGLEAYGASIPLRKAVDPFGDVLLAYSMNGKPLPRDHGFPLRAIVPGYVAARSVKWLNHITLSEEESASQWQRKDYKCFGPNQTRVDWDDAPAIQEMPVQSAITGLRLGKWIGSKIDSHALGNDVAGKQSRDDSLGREIYLSGYAFSGGGRSIIRVDVSLDDGLSWDQAILLPDCVSNNGEPSPCQGHGTWAWKRWQYAGLIPAAIFKEKLYNESALVKASSNEHHQNKAWTGQRCTNVLVKAVDDAYNTQPESHAATWNIRGNLATAWHRMQVCTAGSEQPQTSDETSQ
;
A
#
# COMPACT_ATOMS: atom_id res chain seq x y z
N MET A 1 18.84 -49.31 16.96
CA MET A 1 19.81 -50.34 17.38
C MET A 1 20.11 -50.18 18.86
N ALA A 2 20.23 -51.29 19.57
CA ALA A 2 20.49 -51.37 21.00
C ALA A 2 21.97 -51.17 21.37
N SER A 3 22.23 -50.71 22.61
CA SER A 3 23.24 -51.21 23.57
C SER A 3 23.14 -50.37 24.88
N ARG A 4 22.48 -50.85 25.97
CA ARG A 4 23.03 -51.47 27.22
C ARG A 4 23.94 -50.52 28.03
N ARG A 5 23.92 -50.35 29.36
CA ARG A 5 23.35 -50.94 30.61
C ARG A 5 23.63 -49.91 31.75
N ALA A 6 22.84 -49.72 32.81
CA ALA A 6 22.87 -50.43 34.13
C ALA A 6 21.78 -49.80 35.05
N CYS A 7 20.82 -50.55 35.64
CA CYS A 7 20.75 -51.14 37.01
C CYS A 7 20.64 -50.10 38.16
N TYR A 8 19.71 -50.11 39.14
CA TYR A 8 19.06 -51.18 39.94
C TYR A 8 17.75 -50.72 40.66
N ALA A 9 16.80 -51.66 40.83
CA ALA A 9 15.90 -52.00 41.99
C ALA A 9 15.20 -50.92 42.86
N HIS A 10 14.07 -51.11 43.56
CA HIS A 10 13.01 -52.12 43.78
C HIS A 10 11.94 -51.38 44.63
N HIS A 11 10.63 -51.60 44.41
CA HIS A 11 9.68 -52.02 45.48
C HIS A 11 8.23 -52.10 44.98
N SER A 12 7.62 -53.27 45.20
CA SER A 12 6.20 -53.55 45.07
C SER A 12 5.46 -53.13 46.33
N ILE A 13 4.28 -52.50 46.21
CA ILE A 13 3.18 -52.62 47.19
C ILE A 13 1.82 -52.59 46.45
N LEU A 14 1.02 -53.63 46.69
CA LEU A 14 -0.40 -53.79 46.38
C LEU A 14 -1.27 -53.03 47.41
N ARG A 15 -2.33 -52.32 46.98
CA ARG A 15 -3.75 -52.55 47.36
C ARG A 15 -4.71 -51.41 46.95
N LEU A 16 -5.80 -51.83 46.28
CA LEU A 16 -7.23 -51.47 46.46
C LEU A 16 -7.69 -50.00 46.41
N HIS A 17 -8.53 -49.63 45.42
CA HIS A 17 -10.00 -49.50 45.55
C HIS A 17 -10.68 -49.05 44.23
N GLN A 18 -11.97 -49.40 44.08
CA GLN A 18 -12.83 -49.33 42.89
C GLN A 18 -13.22 -47.91 42.40
N PRO A 19 -13.86 -47.81 41.22
CA PRO A 19 -15.25 -47.30 41.20
C PRO A 19 -16.21 -48.08 40.27
N PRO A 20 -17.53 -47.80 40.32
CA PRO A 20 -18.59 -48.76 40.01
C PRO A 20 -19.23 -48.62 38.63
N HIS A 21 -20.16 -49.55 38.40
CA HIS A 21 -20.88 -49.90 37.19
C HIS A 21 -22.33 -49.36 37.20
N GLN A 22 -22.93 -49.32 36.00
CA GLN A 22 -24.37 -49.39 35.65
C GLN A 22 -25.22 -48.10 35.70
N THR A 23 -26.35 -47.92 34.99
CA THR A 23 -26.99 -48.45 33.76
C THR A 23 -28.36 -47.71 33.67
N ILE A 24 -28.69 -47.16 32.50
CA ILE A 24 -30.00 -47.06 31.77
C ILE A 24 -31.35 -47.14 32.57
N LEU A 25 -32.27 -46.17 32.37
CA LEU A 25 -33.64 -46.34 31.76
C LEU A 25 -34.63 -45.14 31.96
N LYS A 26 -35.13 -44.65 30.80
CA LYS A 26 -36.50 -44.20 30.37
C LYS A 26 -37.52 -43.49 31.31
N PHE A 27 -38.22 -42.50 30.73
CA PHE A 27 -39.70 -42.32 30.51
C PHE A 27 -40.00 -40.79 30.40
N ALA A 28 -40.46 -40.20 29.28
CA ALA A 28 -41.81 -40.16 28.66
C ALA A 28 -42.54 -38.78 28.78
N SER A 29 -42.71 -38.13 27.62
CA SER A 29 -43.84 -37.35 27.06
C SER A 29 -44.98 -36.78 27.95
N ALA A 30 -45.20 -35.45 27.85
CA ALA A 30 -46.50 -34.76 27.69
C ALA A 30 -46.23 -33.32 27.13
N ALA A 31 -46.60 -32.99 25.88
CA ALA A 31 -47.85 -32.36 25.40
C ALA A 31 -47.86 -30.79 25.35
N THR A 32 -47.63 -30.24 24.15
CA THR A 32 -48.26 -29.08 23.40
C THR A 32 -48.60 -27.72 24.10
N PRO A 33 -48.69 -26.56 23.38
CA PRO A 33 -48.95 -26.42 21.94
C PRO A 33 -48.10 -25.43 21.11
N LEU A 34 -48.06 -25.75 19.81
CA LEU A 34 -47.60 -24.91 18.69
C LEU A 34 -48.52 -23.71 18.47
N ARG A 35 -47.92 -22.53 18.20
CA ARG A 35 -48.56 -21.42 17.51
C ARG A 35 -48.19 -21.43 16.03
N THR A 36 -49.24 -21.53 15.22
CA THR A 36 -49.30 -21.39 13.77
C THR A 36 -48.92 -19.96 13.32
N PHE A 37 -48.08 -19.83 12.29
CA PHE A 37 -48.03 -18.63 11.46
C PHE A 37 -48.53 -18.93 10.05
N SER A 38 -49.44 -18.07 9.62
CA SER A 38 -50.31 -18.14 8.46
C SER A 38 -49.56 -18.00 7.13
N SER A 39 -49.85 -18.91 6.20
CA SER A 39 -49.63 -18.78 4.76
C SER A 39 -50.48 -17.67 4.17
N PHE A 40 -49.89 -16.68 3.50
CA PHE A 40 -50.63 -15.78 2.61
C PHE A 40 -50.66 -16.36 1.20
N ALA A 41 -51.87 -16.75 0.79
CA ALA A 41 -52.17 -17.25 -0.54
C ALA A 41 -52.21 -16.12 -1.57
N PHE A 42 -51.64 -16.41 -2.73
CA PHE A 42 -51.83 -15.69 -3.98
C PHE A 42 -53.31 -15.63 -4.37
N ARG A 43 -53.83 -14.43 -4.66
CA ARG A 43 -55.06 -14.25 -5.44
C ARG A 43 -54.71 -13.80 -6.86
N ARG A 44 -55.02 -14.67 -7.82
CA ARG A 44 -55.22 -14.32 -9.23
C ARG A 44 -56.46 -13.44 -9.36
N VAL A 45 -56.35 -12.35 -10.12
CA VAL A 45 -57.48 -11.78 -10.87
C VAL A 45 -57.01 -11.71 -12.32
N ALA A 46 -57.81 -12.31 -13.20
CA ALA A 46 -57.66 -12.29 -14.65
C ALA A 46 -58.69 -11.33 -15.26
N TYR A 47 -58.56 -11.18 -16.59
CA TYR A 47 -59.29 -10.36 -17.57
C TYR A 47 -58.58 -9.06 -17.94
N SER A 48 -58.45 -8.64 -19.20
CA SER A 48 -58.42 -9.25 -20.55
C SER A 48 -58.27 -8.06 -21.50
N GLY A 49 -57.62 -8.22 -22.66
CA GLY A 49 -57.14 -7.11 -23.49
C GLY A 49 -58.18 -6.14 -24.06
N GLN A 50 -57.68 -5.03 -24.59
CA GLN A 50 -58.01 -4.58 -25.95
C GLN A 50 -56.92 -3.64 -26.51
N LYS A 51 -56.75 -3.73 -27.84
CA LYS A 51 -55.82 -3.04 -28.73
C LYS A 51 -56.39 -1.68 -29.22
N LEU A 52 -55.53 -0.96 -29.97
CA LEU A 52 -55.71 0.25 -30.80
C LEU A 52 -55.49 1.59 -30.05
N GLY A 53 -54.81 2.61 -30.57
CA GLY A 53 -54.21 2.84 -31.88
C GLY A 53 -53.48 4.20 -31.93
N SER A 54 -52.63 4.33 -32.95
CA SER A 54 -51.97 5.49 -33.59
C SER A 54 -52.03 6.94 -33.03
N ALA A 55 -50.82 7.53 -33.03
CA ALA A 55 -50.41 8.85 -33.56
C ALA A 55 -50.85 10.17 -32.88
N SER A 56 -49.87 11.02 -32.52
CA SER A 56 -49.49 12.25 -33.28
C SER A 56 -48.54 13.18 -32.51
N ARG A 57 -47.58 13.78 -33.22
CA ARG A 57 -46.71 14.89 -32.79
C ARG A 57 -47.52 16.18 -32.59
N VAL A 58 -47.22 16.98 -31.56
CA VAL A 58 -47.26 18.47 -31.59
C VAL A 58 -46.23 19.05 -30.60
N SER A 59 -45.63 20.17 -31.00
CA SER A 59 -44.52 20.93 -30.42
C SER A 59 -44.93 22.13 -29.53
N ALA A 60 -44.03 22.49 -28.60
CA ALA A 60 -43.78 23.83 -27.97
C ALA A 60 -44.83 24.38 -26.96
N PRO A 61 -44.53 25.40 -26.10
CA PRO A 61 -43.36 26.29 -26.03
C PRO A 61 -42.75 26.58 -24.62
N ARG A 62 -41.63 27.32 -24.60
CA ARG A 62 -41.06 28.04 -23.44
C ARG A 62 -41.85 29.33 -23.19
N HIS A 63 -42.08 29.72 -21.93
CA HIS A 63 -41.93 31.10 -21.47
C HIS A 63 -41.88 31.26 -19.94
N SER A 64 -41.08 32.26 -19.59
CA SER A 64 -40.76 32.95 -18.33
C SER A 64 -41.92 33.57 -17.54
N GLY A 65 -41.72 33.77 -16.22
CA GLY A 65 -42.37 34.86 -15.48
C GLY A 65 -42.47 34.69 -13.95
N ARG A 66 -41.76 35.55 -13.19
CA ARG A 66 -41.91 35.79 -11.73
C ARG A 66 -43.21 36.55 -11.38
N PRO A 67 -43.52 36.70 -10.07
CA PRO A 67 -43.72 38.03 -9.47
C PRO A 67 -42.85 38.22 -8.19
N ARG A 68 -42.07 39.32 -8.05
CA ARG A 68 -42.36 40.65 -7.42
C ARG A 68 -42.59 40.59 -5.90
N SER A 69 -42.12 41.47 -5.01
CA SER A 69 -41.03 42.47 -4.88
C SER A 69 -41.39 43.36 -3.68
N GLN A 70 -40.43 43.78 -2.84
CA GLN A 70 -40.36 45.09 -2.13
C GLN A 70 -38.98 45.11 -1.43
N ALA A 71 -37.97 45.87 -1.91
CA ALA A 71 -37.70 47.32 -1.72
C ALA A 71 -37.49 47.68 -0.23
N ALA A 72 -36.45 48.38 0.22
CA ALA A 72 -35.61 49.38 -0.43
C ALA A 72 -34.19 49.48 0.18
N ALA A 73 -33.31 50.13 -0.57
CA ALA A 73 -31.87 50.31 -0.40
C ALA A 73 -31.50 51.45 0.58
N LEU A 74 -30.22 51.51 0.98
CA LEU A 74 -29.36 52.66 0.67
C LEU A 74 -27.87 52.37 0.94
N THR A 75 -27.09 53.09 0.15
CA THR A 75 -25.64 53.08 -0.13
C THR A 75 -24.73 53.51 1.01
N ALA A 76 -23.50 52.97 1.07
CA ALA A 76 -22.28 53.76 1.32
C ALA A 76 -21.02 52.91 1.02
N GLY A 77 -20.06 53.51 0.32
CA GLY A 77 -18.70 53.01 0.21
C GLY A 77 -17.73 53.85 1.04
N VAL A 78 -16.47 53.39 1.04
CA VAL A 78 -15.21 54.08 1.41
C VAL A 78 -14.71 53.88 2.86
N SER A 79 -13.73 52.97 2.93
CA SER A 79 -12.41 53.07 3.58
C SER A 79 -12.22 53.07 5.10
N LEU A 80 -11.37 52.11 5.52
CA LEU A 80 -10.27 52.16 6.50
C LEU A 80 -10.53 52.79 7.88
N LEU A 81 -10.41 51.95 8.92
CA LEU A 81 -9.45 52.15 10.02
C LEU A 81 -9.35 50.85 10.85
N PHE A 82 -8.13 50.29 10.88
CA PHE A 82 -7.73 49.20 11.78
C PHE A 82 -7.64 49.75 13.21
N SER A 83 -8.35 49.13 14.13
CA SER A 83 -8.03 49.13 15.56
C SER A 83 -8.66 47.90 16.19
N LEU A 84 -7.87 46.85 16.41
CA LEU A 84 -8.27 45.73 17.25
C LEU A 84 -7.31 45.66 18.44
N GLY A 85 -7.85 46.04 19.60
CA GLY A 85 -7.20 45.97 20.88
C GLY A 85 -7.01 44.53 21.35
N ILE A 86 -5.87 44.34 21.98
CA ILE A 86 -5.46 43.19 22.78
C ILE A 86 -6.52 42.93 23.87
N SER A 87 -6.99 41.68 23.99
CA SER A 87 -7.66 41.20 25.19
C SER A 87 -7.02 39.87 25.59
N LEU A 88 -6.30 39.95 26.72
CA LEU A 88 -5.71 38.85 27.46
C LEU A 88 -6.81 37.90 27.96
N PHE A 89 -6.68 36.61 27.65
CA PHE A 89 -7.29 35.54 28.44
C PHE A 89 -6.18 34.66 29.02
N LEU A 90 -6.00 34.81 30.33
CA LEU A 90 -5.25 33.92 31.21
C LEU A 90 -6.07 32.63 31.42
N THR A 91 -5.47 31.48 31.16
CA THR A 91 -5.83 30.20 31.79
C THR A 91 -4.55 29.43 32.16
N PRO A 92 -4.58 28.61 33.22
CA PRO A 92 -3.41 28.37 34.07
C PRO A 92 -2.55 27.19 33.61
N ARG A 93 -1.24 27.32 33.83
CA ARG A 93 -0.26 26.23 33.77
C ARG A 93 -0.49 25.27 34.94
N SER A 94 -0.80 24.01 34.64
CA SER A 94 -0.63 22.90 35.58
C SER A 94 0.86 22.53 35.62
N ALA A 95 1.44 22.65 36.81
CA ALA A 95 2.80 22.24 37.12
C ALA A 95 2.87 20.72 37.29
N PHE A 96 3.89 20.09 36.69
CA PHE A 96 4.41 18.80 37.15
C PHE A 96 5.71 19.08 37.89
N ASP A 97 5.66 18.98 39.23
CA ASP A 97 6.82 18.93 40.09
C ASP A 97 7.47 17.55 39.98
N ALA A 98 8.75 17.52 39.63
CA ALA A 98 9.64 16.40 39.91
C ALA A 98 10.63 16.83 41.00
N LEU A 99 10.40 16.32 42.20
CA LEU A 99 11.30 16.38 43.34
C LEU A 99 12.54 15.54 43.07
N TYR A 100 13.72 16.16 43.07
CA TYR A 100 14.92 15.56 43.65
C TYR A 100 15.73 16.66 44.34
N ALA A 101 15.73 16.62 45.67
CA ALA A 101 16.54 17.46 46.52
C ALA A 101 17.93 16.83 46.70
N GLY A 102 18.97 17.67 46.57
CA GLY A 102 20.35 17.35 46.90
C GLY A 102 21.17 18.63 46.92
N ALA A 103 21.00 19.44 47.97
CA ALA A 103 21.81 20.63 48.20
C ALA A 103 23.24 20.25 48.60
N SER A 104 24.26 20.89 48.01
CA SER A 104 25.42 21.46 48.72
C SER A 104 26.37 22.24 47.78
N SER A 105 26.60 23.49 48.19
CA SER A 105 27.80 24.35 48.04
C SER A 105 28.48 24.54 46.68
N VAL A 106 28.43 25.80 46.24
CA VAL A 106 29.31 26.48 45.27
C VAL A 106 30.78 26.31 45.63
N PRO A 107 31.64 26.06 44.62
CA PRO A 107 32.83 26.89 44.44
C PRO A 107 32.89 27.47 43.01
N CYS A 108 33.16 28.78 42.93
CA CYS A 108 33.68 29.40 41.72
C CYS A 108 35.06 28.83 41.40
N ALA A 109 35.24 28.28 40.19
CA ALA A 109 36.50 28.34 39.45
C ALA A 109 36.30 27.86 37.99
N ASP A 110 36.76 28.72 37.08
CA ASP A 110 37.35 28.43 35.76
C ASP A 110 36.44 27.91 34.64
N LEU A 111 35.80 28.88 33.97
CA LEU A 111 35.45 28.80 32.55
C LEU A 111 36.72 29.04 31.72
N ASP A 112 37.42 27.98 31.34
CA ASP A 112 38.36 28.03 30.22
C ASP A 112 38.06 26.89 29.25
N GLY A 113 37.51 27.29 28.10
CA GLY A 113 37.07 26.42 27.01
C GLY A 113 36.23 27.18 25.99
N GLN A 114 36.51 28.48 25.77
CA GLN A 114 35.94 29.20 24.63
C GLN A 114 36.52 28.64 23.34
N ALA A 115 35.65 28.10 22.49
CA ALA A 115 35.95 27.91 21.09
C ALA A 115 36.30 29.26 20.46
N SER A 116 37.46 29.35 19.83
CA SER A 116 37.87 30.54 19.08
C SER A 116 36.86 30.81 17.95
N PRO A 117 36.29 32.02 17.85
CA PRO A 117 35.52 32.41 16.66
C PRO A 117 36.46 32.37 15.45
N SER A 118 36.08 31.69 14.38
CA SER A 118 36.77 31.89 13.10
C SER A 118 36.66 33.38 12.74
N SER A 119 37.77 33.96 12.29
CA SER A 119 37.85 35.37 11.91
C SER A 119 36.74 35.72 10.93
N LEU A 120 35.93 36.73 11.25
CA LEU A 120 34.93 37.32 10.36
C LEU A 120 35.59 37.59 8.99
N ASP A 121 35.23 36.81 7.97
CA ASP A 121 35.55 37.14 6.59
C ASP A 121 34.85 38.47 6.27
N PRO A 122 35.58 39.56 5.96
CA PRO A 122 34.98 40.87 5.69
C PRO A 122 34.02 40.87 4.50
N ALA A 123 34.03 39.81 3.66
CA ALA A 123 33.14 39.64 2.53
C ALA A 123 31.77 39.01 2.89
N ASP A 124 31.63 38.41 4.07
CA ASP A 124 30.41 37.71 4.48
C ASP A 124 29.48 38.63 5.30
N ASN A 125 28.48 39.21 4.62
CA ASN A 125 27.51 40.13 5.22
C ASN A 125 26.26 39.45 5.82
N ARG A 126 26.21 38.11 5.90
CA ARG A 126 25.01 37.38 6.33
C ARG A 126 24.78 37.56 7.83
N GLY A 127 23.61 38.08 8.24
CA GLY A 127 23.22 38.21 9.65
C GLY A 127 24.35 38.70 10.56
N GLN A 128 24.75 39.97 10.42
CA GLN A 128 25.96 40.62 10.95
C GLN A 128 26.35 40.34 12.43
N ASN A 129 25.45 39.77 13.22
CA ASN A 129 25.66 39.46 14.65
C ASN A 129 25.59 37.97 14.99
N LEU A 130 25.40 37.08 14.01
CA LEU A 130 25.32 35.64 14.23
C LEU A 130 26.66 34.94 13.97
N PRO A 131 27.02 33.91 14.74
CA PRO A 131 28.27 33.17 14.60
C PRO A 131 28.40 32.41 13.27
N ARG A 132 29.63 31.97 13.00
CA ARG A 132 30.00 31.09 11.88
C ARG A 132 30.51 29.77 12.42
N PHE A 133 30.01 28.68 11.84
CA PHE A 133 30.33 27.33 12.26
C PHE A 133 30.93 26.54 11.10
N ARG A 134 32.03 25.83 11.38
CA ARG A 134 32.59 24.85 10.43
C ARG A 134 31.70 23.60 10.43
N ILE A 135 31.54 22.91 9.30
CA ILE A 135 30.72 21.69 9.22
C ILE A 135 31.19 20.63 10.22
N ASN A 136 32.49 20.51 10.46
CA ASN A 136 33.04 19.58 11.45
C ASN A 136 32.68 19.93 12.91
N GLU A 137 32.35 21.20 13.19
CA GLU A 137 31.81 21.60 14.48
C GLU A 137 30.33 21.20 14.57
N ILE A 138 29.55 21.51 13.54
CA ILE A 138 28.12 21.16 13.45
C ILE A 138 27.92 19.65 13.62
N ARG A 139 28.78 18.81 13.02
CA ARG A 139 28.74 17.34 13.15
C ARG A 139 28.87 16.82 14.58
N LYS A 140 29.47 17.60 15.51
CA LYS A 140 29.53 17.21 16.93
C LYS A 140 28.16 17.27 17.60
N HIS A 141 27.24 18.03 17.01
CA HIS A 141 25.86 18.21 17.46
C HIS A 141 24.91 17.21 16.77
N GLY A 142 25.32 15.94 16.70
CA GLY A 142 24.57 14.84 16.09
C GLY A 142 23.40 14.31 16.92
N ALA A 143 22.80 13.19 16.50
CA ALA A 143 21.58 12.62 17.09
C ALA A 143 21.65 12.28 18.60
N ASN A 144 22.85 12.07 19.13
CA ASN A 144 23.11 11.74 20.54
C ASN A 144 23.60 12.95 21.37
N SER A 145 23.72 14.13 20.75
CA SER A 145 24.09 15.38 21.43
C SER A 145 22.95 15.84 22.34
N GLU A 146 23.29 16.48 23.46
CA GLU A 146 22.31 17.22 24.29
C GLU A 146 21.73 18.41 23.52
N ASN A 147 22.52 18.98 22.59
CA ASN A 147 22.11 20.08 21.73
C ASN A 147 22.22 19.65 20.26
N PRO A 148 21.25 18.95 19.67
CA PRO A 148 21.29 18.54 18.26
C PRO A 148 21.11 19.75 17.33
N TRP A 149 22.02 19.89 16.35
CA TRP A 149 21.98 20.96 15.36
C TRP A 149 21.68 20.41 13.96
N ILE A 150 21.10 21.23 13.09
CA ILE A 150 20.86 20.90 11.68
C ILE A 150 21.26 22.07 10.77
N MET A 151 21.48 21.77 9.49
CA MET A 151 21.73 22.76 8.44
C MET A 151 20.61 22.80 7.41
N HIS A 152 20.25 23.97 6.91
CA HIS A 152 19.40 24.12 5.72
C HIS A 152 19.97 25.23 4.86
N GLY A 153 20.39 24.90 3.64
CA GLY A 153 21.27 25.78 2.86
C GLY A 153 22.53 26.14 3.65
N ASP A 154 22.76 27.43 3.87
CA ASP A 154 23.92 27.96 4.59
C ASP A 154 23.66 28.33 6.05
N LYS A 155 22.47 28.02 6.58
CA LYS A 155 22.04 28.35 7.95
C LYS A 155 22.17 27.15 8.88
N VAL A 156 22.44 27.42 10.16
CA VAL A 156 22.61 26.43 11.23
C VAL A 156 21.57 26.68 12.32
N TYR A 157 20.89 25.62 12.74
CA TYR A 157 19.76 25.68 13.66
C TYR A 157 19.97 24.75 14.85
N ASP A 158 19.65 25.21 16.05
CA ASP A 158 19.60 24.39 17.25
C ASP A 158 18.17 23.91 17.49
N ILE A 159 17.90 22.63 17.24
CA ILE A 159 16.55 22.08 17.28
C ILE A 159 16.20 21.41 18.61
N THR A 160 17.03 21.57 19.65
CA THR A 160 16.89 20.88 20.95
C THR A 160 15.46 20.96 21.50
N GLU A 161 14.92 22.18 21.59
CA GLU A 161 13.57 22.44 22.13
C GLU A 161 12.45 22.05 21.14
N TRP A 162 12.77 21.85 19.86
CA TRP A 162 11.79 21.45 18.83
C TRP A 162 11.59 19.94 18.74
N VAL A 163 12.61 19.14 19.07
CA VAL A 163 12.55 17.66 18.94
C VAL A 163 11.28 17.06 19.57
N PRO A 164 10.85 17.43 20.79
CA PRO A 164 9.65 16.85 21.41
C PRO A 164 8.33 17.25 20.72
N ALA A 165 8.31 18.42 20.05
CA ALA A 165 7.13 18.96 19.38
C ALA A 165 7.05 18.59 17.90
N HIS A 166 8.11 18.00 17.34
CA HIS A 166 8.15 17.64 15.93
C HIS A 166 7.10 16.55 15.60
N PRO A 167 6.21 16.75 14.62
CA PRO A 167 5.14 15.80 14.30
C PRO A 167 5.61 14.41 13.86
N GLY A 168 6.83 14.28 13.32
CA GLY A 168 7.46 13.00 13.00
C GLY A 168 8.19 12.37 14.18
N GLY A 169 8.04 12.94 15.38
CA GLY A 169 8.77 12.56 16.58
C GLY A 169 10.29 12.65 16.39
N ARG A 170 11.00 11.70 16.99
CA ARG A 170 12.47 11.64 17.00
C ARG A 170 13.12 11.36 15.64
N VAL A 171 12.36 11.12 14.57
CA VAL A 171 12.93 10.92 13.21
C VAL A 171 13.68 12.15 12.71
N ILE A 172 13.36 13.35 13.21
CA ILE A 172 14.13 14.57 12.93
C ILE A 172 15.61 14.45 13.31
N LEU A 173 15.94 13.66 14.33
CA LEU A 173 17.32 13.47 14.80
C LEU A 173 18.20 12.76 13.77
N GLN A 174 17.61 12.11 12.76
CA GLN A 174 18.39 11.51 11.68
C GLN A 174 19.16 12.55 10.84
N ALA A 175 18.67 13.79 10.80
CA ALA A 175 19.38 14.88 10.14
C ALA A 175 20.34 15.65 11.07
N ALA A 176 20.37 15.31 12.37
CA ALA A 176 21.19 16.02 13.34
C ALA A 176 22.69 15.87 13.03
N GLY A 177 23.42 16.97 13.09
CA GLY A 177 24.80 17.10 12.65
C GLY A 177 24.98 17.25 11.13
N GLY A 178 23.88 17.26 10.36
CA GLY A 178 23.89 17.26 8.89
C GLY A 178 22.91 18.27 8.27
N SER A 179 22.74 18.17 6.95
CA SER A 179 21.80 19.01 6.19
C SER A 179 20.42 18.35 6.08
N ILE A 180 19.37 19.13 6.31
CA ILE A 180 17.98 18.72 6.10
C ILE A 180 17.50 18.85 4.65
N ASP A 181 18.30 19.43 3.75
CA ASP A 181 17.90 19.67 2.36
C ASP A 181 17.42 18.38 1.63
N PRO A 182 18.11 17.23 1.74
CA PRO A 182 17.62 15.98 1.14
C PRO A 182 16.27 15.52 1.72
N TYR A 183 16.04 15.79 3.01
CA TYR A 183 14.81 15.40 3.70
C TYR A 183 13.63 16.27 3.29
N TRP A 184 13.84 17.53 2.92
CA TRP A 184 12.79 18.41 2.41
C TRP A 184 12.26 17.95 1.05
N ASP A 185 13.11 17.30 0.24
CA ASP A 185 12.69 16.69 -1.03
C ASP A 185 11.89 15.40 -0.82
N ILE A 186 12.17 14.65 0.25
CA ILE A 186 11.40 13.46 0.64
C ILE A 186 10.05 13.87 1.25
N PHE A 187 10.07 14.79 2.20
CA PHE A 187 8.91 15.23 2.98
C PHE A 187 8.47 16.62 2.54
N THR A 188 7.74 16.67 1.42
CA THR A 188 7.33 17.93 0.79
C THR A 188 6.45 18.82 1.65
N ILE A 189 5.83 18.30 2.73
CA ILE A 189 5.10 19.09 3.72
C ILE A 189 5.97 20.18 4.35
N HIS A 190 7.28 19.95 4.45
CA HIS A 190 8.20 20.94 5.00
C HIS A 190 8.49 22.11 4.06
N LYS A 191 8.07 22.03 2.78
CA LYS A 191 8.16 23.14 1.83
C LYS A 191 7.07 24.20 2.03
N ASN A 192 6.20 24.03 3.03
CA ASN A 192 5.20 25.03 3.39
C ASN A 192 5.82 26.19 4.19
N GLN A 193 5.40 27.43 3.92
CA GLN A 193 5.97 28.63 4.54
C GLN A 193 5.99 28.59 6.07
N TYR A 194 4.90 28.14 6.70
CA TYR A 194 4.83 28.08 8.17
C TYR A 194 5.91 27.18 8.79
N VAL A 195 6.41 26.17 8.07
CA VAL A 195 7.51 25.31 8.55
C VAL A 195 8.82 26.07 8.54
N TYR A 196 9.08 26.88 7.52
CA TYR A 196 10.22 27.78 7.50
C TYR A 196 10.14 28.84 8.61
N ASP A 197 8.95 29.36 8.90
CA ASP A 197 8.74 30.33 9.99
C ASP A 197 8.98 29.71 11.37
N ILE A 198 8.69 28.42 11.55
CA ILE A 198 9.06 27.65 12.75
C ILE A 198 10.58 27.46 12.79
N LEU A 199 11.17 26.98 11.70
CA LEU A 199 12.61 26.69 11.62
C LEU A 199 13.46 27.93 11.92
N GLU A 200 13.07 29.11 11.42
CA GLU A 200 13.81 30.36 11.61
C GLU A 200 13.91 30.79 13.10
N GLN A 201 12.96 30.37 13.95
CA GLN A 201 13.02 30.64 15.40
C GLN A 201 14.19 29.94 16.10
N TYR A 202 14.74 28.90 15.47
CA TYR A 202 15.84 28.09 15.98
C TYR A 202 17.19 28.45 15.34
N LEU A 203 17.26 29.52 14.54
CA LEU A 203 18.48 29.94 13.87
C LEU A 203 19.53 30.40 14.88
N ILE A 204 20.70 29.76 14.87
CA ILE A 204 21.82 30.11 15.74
C ILE A 204 23.02 30.68 14.98
N GLY A 205 23.12 30.48 13.67
CA GLY A 205 24.22 31.03 12.87
C GLY A 205 24.27 30.52 11.45
N PHE A 206 25.44 30.66 10.83
CA PHE A 206 25.67 30.28 9.43
C PHE A 206 26.86 29.36 9.30
N VAL A 207 26.85 28.55 8.23
CA VAL A 207 28.00 27.75 7.82
C VAL A 207 29.10 28.70 7.33
N ASP A 208 30.31 28.45 7.81
CA ASP A 208 31.52 29.20 7.46
C ASP A 208 31.81 29.12 5.94
N GLN A 209 32.19 30.24 5.33
CA GLN A 209 32.33 30.36 3.88
C GLN A 209 33.32 29.35 3.28
N ALA A 210 34.35 28.95 4.03
CA ALA A 210 35.32 27.98 3.54
C ALA A 210 34.78 26.54 3.47
N ASP A 211 33.57 26.26 3.98
CA ASP A 211 32.85 24.99 3.80
C ASP A 211 31.73 25.08 2.75
N LEU A 212 31.59 26.23 2.09
CA LEU A 212 30.55 26.47 1.08
C LEU A 212 31.12 26.46 -0.34
N VAL A 213 30.38 25.84 -1.26
CA VAL A 213 30.56 25.90 -2.71
C VAL A 213 29.29 26.50 -3.30
N ASP A 214 29.41 27.62 -4.02
CA ASP A 214 28.28 28.39 -4.56
C ASP A 214 27.19 28.74 -3.51
N GLY A 215 27.64 29.03 -2.28
CA GLY A 215 26.76 29.43 -1.17
C GLY A 215 26.00 28.27 -0.52
N LYS A 216 26.38 27.01 -0.77
CA LYS A 216 25.80 25.82 -0.13
C LYS A 216 26.89 24.88 0.39
N PRO A 217 26.60 24.06 1.41
CA PRO A 217 27.50 22.98 1.81
C PRO A 217 27.89 22.13 0.60
N ALA A 218 29.18 21.80 0.49
CA ALA A 218 29.65 20.95 -0.60
C ALA A 218 28.89 19.61 -0.61
N HIS A 219 28.56 19.11 -1.81
CA HIS A 219 27.67 17.94 -1.96
C HIS A 219 28.23 16.67 -1.29
N ASP A 220 29.55 16.50 -1.26
CA ASP A 220 30.23 15.40 -0.56
C ASP A 220 30.14 15.49 0.97
N GLN A 221 29.75 16.65 1.51
CA GLN A 221 29.51 16.88 2.93
C GLN A 221 28.04 16.65 3.33
N ILE A 222 27.15 16.48 2.35
CA ILE A 222 25.73 16.20 2.56
C ILE A 222 25.52 14.68 2.57
N GLU A 223 25.12 14.14 3.71
CA GLU A 223 24.82 12.72 3.86
C GLU A 223 23.60 12.33 3.01
N ASP A 224 23.71 11.22 2.27
CA ASP A 224 22.60 10.65 1.52
C ASP A 224 21.76 9.76 2.44
N PRO A 225 20.47 10.11 2.70
CA PRO A 225 19.62 9.31 3.59
C PRO A 225 19.44 7.85 3.14
N PHE A 226 19.72 7.55 1.87
CA PHE A 226 19.59 6.22 1.26
C PHE A 226 20.92 5.48 1.10
N GLU A 227 22.03 5.98 1.63
CA GLU A 227 23.35 5.36 1.46
C GLU A 227 23.37 3.88 1.92
N HIS A 228 22.66 3.61 3.02
CA HIS A 228 22.63 2.29 3.67
C HIS A 228 21.47 1.40 3.20
N ASP A 229 20.74 1.80 2.16
CA ASP A 229 19.68 0.97 1.59
C ASP A 229 20.26 -0.37 1.07
N PRO A 230 19.55 -1.50 1.24
CA PRO A 230 20.06 -2.80 0.81
C PRO A 230 20.23 -2.88 -0.72
N GLU A 231 21.07 -3.79 -1.19
CA GLU A 231 21.09 -4.21 -2.59
C GLU A 231 19.83 -5.02 -2.93
N ARG A 232 19.38 -4.93 -4.19
CA ARG A 232 18.18 -5.63 -4.66
C ARG A 232 18.49 -6.40 -5.93
N ASP A 233 17.67 -7.41 -6.20
CA ASP A 233 17.78 -8.21 -7.42
C ASP A 233 17.66 -7.29 -8.67
N PRO A 234 18.61 -7.37 -9.62
CA PRO A 234 18.64 -6.50 -10.79
C PRO A 234 17.51 -6.78 -11.79
N SER A 235 16.85 -7.94 -11.70
CA SER A 235 15.70 -8.26 -12.56
C SER A 235 14.43 -7.50 -12.20
N LEU A 236 14.37 -6.86 -11.02
CA LEU A 236 13.24 -6.04 -10.61
C LEU A 236 13.09 -4.79 -11.50
N ILE A 237 11.87 -4.54 -11.96
CA ILE A 237 11.52 -3.33 -12.71
C ILE A 237 11.48 -2.17 -11.73
N THR A 238 12.46 -1.27 -11.85
CA THR A 238 12.62 -0.12 -10.95
C THR A 238 11.79 1.07 -11.42
N HIS A 239 10.90 1.56 -10.56
CA HIS A 239 10.13 2.80 -10.79
C HIS A 239 10.83 4.03 -10.20
N THR A 240 11.43 3.88 -9.02
CA THR A 240 12.28 4.90 -8.40
C THR A 240 13.45 4.25 -7.70
N ALA A 241 14.63 4.87 -7.78
CA ALA A 241 15.82 4.40 -7.07
C ALA A 241 15.83 4.83 -5.60
N LYS A 242 15.46 6.10 -5.32
CA LYS A 242 15.46 6.72 -3.99
C LYS A 242 14.17 7.54 -3.79
N PRO A 243 13.26 7.13 -2.88
CA PRO A 243 13.20 5.82 -2.21
C PRO A 243 13.03 4.68 -3.22
N ARG A 244 13.52 3.48 -2.90
CA ARG A 244 13.39 2.32 -3.79
C ARG A 244 11.92 1.90 -3.94
N ASN A 245 11.45 1.86 -5.18
CA ASN A 245 10.17 1.24 -5.54
C ASN A 245 10.34 0.39 -6.79
N ALA A 246 10.02 -0.90 -6.69
CA ALA A 246 10.23 -1.85 -7.78
C ALA A 246 9.23 -3.01 -7.74
N GLU A 247 8.92 -3.59 -8.90
CA GLU A 247 8.04 -4.76 -9.04
C GLU A 247 8.74 -5.89 -9.80
N PRO A 248 8.38 -7.16 -9.54
CA PRO A 248 8.87 -8.27 -10.34
C PRO A 248 8.37 -8.19 -11.80
N PRO A 249 9.15 -8.69 -12.77
CA PRO A 249 8.67 -8.94 -14.12
C PRO A 249 7.43 -9.86 -14.12
N GLY A 250 6.51 -9.64 -15.06
CA GLY A 250 5.24 -10.38 -15.11
C GLY A 250 5.39 -11.91 -15.10
N GLU A 251 6.30 -12.46 -15.90
CA GLU A 251 6.54 -13.90 -15.95
C GLU A 251 7.04 -14.45 -14.60
N ALA A 252 7.90 -13.69 -13.90
CA ALA A 252 8.43 -14.07 -12.60
C ALA A 252 7.36 -14.02 -11.50
N LEU A 253 6.39 -13.11 -11.61
CA LEU A 253 5.31 -12.95 -10.63
C LEU A 253 4.41 -14.19 -10.53
N GLY A 254 4.05 -14.80 -11.66
CA GLY A 254 3.18 -15.98 -11.72
C GLY A 254 3.91 -17.33 -11.55
N ALA A 255 5.24 -17.33 -11.61
CA ALA A 255 6.04 -18.55 -11.69
C ALA A 255 5.93 -19.46 -10.44
N ARG A 256 5.79 -18.87 -9.25
CA ARG A 256 5.69 -19.57 -7.97
C ARG A 256 4.50 -19.07 -7.16
N PHE A 257 3.89 -19.97 -6.37
CA PHE A 257 2.80 -19.56 -5.49
C PHE A 257 3.27 -18.61 -4.38
N LEU A 258 4.40 -18.93 -3.73
CA LEU A 258 5.09 -18.02 -2.84
C LEU A 258 6.15 -17.27 -3.65
N THR A 259 6.03 -15.96 -3.73
CA THR A 259 7.00 -15.08 -4.38
C THR A 259 8.33 -15.14 -3.61
N PRO A 260 9.47 -15.43 -4.27
CA PRO A 260 10.79 -15.36 -3.63
C PRO A 260 11.02 -13.99 -2.98
N ASN A 261 11.72 -13.96 -1.85
CA ASN A 261 11.92 -12.74 -1.06
C ASN A 261 12.61 -11.63 -1.87
N GLU A 262 13.54 -12.03 -2.74
CA GLU A 262 14.35 -11.18 -3.60
C GLU A 262 13.54 -10.56 -4.76
N LEU A 263 12.41 -11.18 -5.10
CA LEU A 263 11.50 -10.75 -6.17
C LEU A 263 10.18 -10.17 -5.63
N PHE A 264 9.96 -10.18 -4.32
CA PHE A 264 8.76 -9.61 -3.70
C PHE A 264 8.79 -8.09 -3.92
N TYR A 265 7.69 -7.53 -4.44
CA TYR A 265 7.66 -6.10 -4.82
C TYR A 265 8.07 -5.19 -3.66
N VAL A 266 8.88 -4.17 -3.95
CA VAL A 266 9.40 -3.23 -2.97
C VAL A 266 8.66 -1.92 -3.11
N ARG A 267 8.00 -1.47 -2.03
CA ARG A 267 7.43 -0.13 -1.93
C ARG A 267 7.97 0.56 -0.69
N ASN A 268 8.88 1.52 -0.88
CA ASN A 268 9.40 2.37 0.18
C ASN A 268 8.98 3.83 -0.04
N HIS A 269 8.55 4.51 1.04
CA HIS A 269 8.31 5.96 1.02
C HIS A 269 9.54 6.75 1.48
N MET A 270 10.39 6.13 2.31
CA MET A 270 11.65 6.69 2.82
C MET A 270 12.78 5.67 2.68
N TRP A 271 13.90 5.91 3.36
CA TRP A 271 15.03 4.99 3.49
C TRP A 271 14.64 3.70 4.22
N VAL A 272 15.51 2.70 4.10
CA VAL A 272 15.40 1.45 4.85
C VAL A 272 16.21 1.55 6.14
N PRO A 273 15.59 1.47 7.34
CA PRO A 273 16.32 1.41 8.60
C PRO A 273 17.47 0.40 8.59
N ASN A 274 18.60 0.80 9.17
CA ASN A 274 19.81 -0.01 9.25
C ASN A 274 19.93 -0.63 10.64
N ILE A 275 19.34 -1.81 10.81
CA ILE A 275 19.43 -2.60 12.05
C ILE A 275 20.35 -3.77 11.76
N ARG A 276 21.39 -3.95 12.58
CA ARG A 276 22.33 -5.07 12.41
C ARG A 276 21.70 -6.36 12.95
N ASP A 277 22.04 -7.49 12.34
CA ASP A 277 21.43 -8.78 12.69
C ASP A 277 21.54 -9.12 14.19
N HIS A 278 22.71 -8.89 14.79
CA HIS A 278 22.96 -9.15 16.21
C HIS A 278 22.25 -8.17 17.17
N GLU A 279 21.74 -7.04 16.66
CA GLU A 279 20.97 -6.06 17.43
C GLU A 279 19.46 -6.34 17.33
N SER A 280 19.04 -7.21 16.40
CA SER A 280 17.63 -7.41 16.07
C SER A 280 16.77 -7.91 17.23
N ASP A 281 17.32 -8.76 18.10
CA ASP A 281 16.61 -9.28 19.27
C ASP A 281 16.30 -8.18 20.30
N ASN A 282 17.08 -7.09 20.31
CA ASN A 282 16.87 -5.91 21.16
C ASN A 282 15.89 -4.89 20.56
N HIS A 283 15.38 -5.12 19.35
CA HIS A 283 14.40 -4.23 18.72
C HIS A 283 13.15 -4.12 19.61
N ARG A 284 12.76 -2.88 19.94
CA ARG A 284 11.68 -2.62 20.89
C ARG A 284 10.38 -2.28 20.16
N LEU A 285 9.30 -2.93 20.57
CA LEU A 285 7.93 -2.60 20.22
C LEU A 285 7.21 -2.02 21.44
N THR A 286 6.80 -0.77 21.34
CA THR A 286 5.97 -0.10 22.35
C THR A 286 4.50 -0.28 22.02
N ILE A 287 3.70 -0.71 23.00
CA ILE A 287 2.24 -0.72 22.97
C ILE A 287 1.73 0.34 23.94
N GLU A 288 0.88 1.23 23.45
CA GLU A 288 0.25 2.30 24.22
C GLU A 288 -1.27 2.13 24.16
N LEU A 289 -1.88 2.01 25.34
CA LEU A 289 -3.33 1.91 25.50
C LEU A 289 -3.98 3.29 25.60
N VAL A 290 -5.31 3.35 25.49
CA VAL A 290 -6.08 4.62 25.53
C VAL A 290 -5.93 5.36 26.85
N ASP A 291 -5.74 4.64 27.95
CA ASP A 291 -5.53 5.21 29.29
C ASP A 291 -4.10 5.71 29.54
N GLY A 292 -3.22 5.64 28.53
CA GLY A 292 -1.81 6.00 28.63
C GLY A 292 -0.93 4.90 29.21
N THR A 293 -1.47 3.72 29.51
CA THR A 293 -0.66 2.56 29.91
C THR A 293 0.27 2.16 28.77
N VAL A 294 1.57 2.11 29.07
CA VAL A 294 2.61 1.74 28.11
C VAL A 294 3.25 0.42 28.51
N LYS A 295 3.35 -0.49 27.55
CA LYS A 295 4.13 -1.73 27.68
C LYS A 295 5.10 -1.87 26.52
N VAL A 296 6.32 -2.29 26.81
CA VAL A 296 7.35 -2.48 25.79
C VAL A 296 7.81 -3.93 25.76
N TYR A 297 7.99 -4.44 24.56
CA TYR A 297 8.52 -5.78 24.30
C TYR A 297 9.79 -5.68 23.46
N THR A 298 10.80 -6.49 23.76
CA THR A 298 11.86 -6.79 22.80
C THR A 298 11.38 -7.83 21.78
N LEU A 299 12.08 -7.95 20.65
CA LEU A 299 11.77 -8.99 19.67
C LEU A 299 11.98 -10.41 20.24
N GLU A 300 12.99 -10.58 21.08
CA GLU A 300 13.23 -11.82 21.83
C GLU A 300 12.02 -12.17 22.71
N GLU A 301 11.54 -11.23 23.53
CA GLU A 301 10.37 -11.41 24.38
C GLU A 301 9.11 -11.76 23.57
N LEU A 302 8.90 -11.11 22.41
CA LEU A 302 7.79 -11.44 21.53
C LEU A 302 7.86 -12.90 21.06
N ARG A 303 9.04 -13.40 20.69
CA ARG A 303 9.23 -14.77 20.19
C ARG A 303 9.07 -15.82 21.29
N GLU A 304 9.54 -15.54 22.50
CA GLU A 304 9.51 -16.50 23.61
C GLU A 304 8.14 -16.55 24.30
N LYS A 305 7.49 -15.40 24.45
CA LYS A 305 6.27 -15.28 25.26
C LYS A 305 5.01 -15.73 24.54
N PHE A 306 4.92 -15.50 23.23
CA PHE A 306 3.68 -15.71 22.48
C PHE A 306 3.76 -16.92 21.56
N PRO A 307 2.64 -17.63 21.34
CA PRO A 307 2.61 -18.74 20.40
C PRO A 307 3.00 -18.28 18.99
N LYS A 308 3.93 -19.00 18.39
CA LYS A 308 4.34 -18.80 17.01
C LYS A 308 3.19 -19.10 16.05
N ARG A 309 2.84 -18.14 15.21
CA ARG A 309 1.77 -18.23 14.22
C ARG A 309 2.31 -18.05 12.83
N LYS A 310 1.71 -18.77 11.89
CA LYS A 310 2.10 -18.75 10.48
C LYS A 310 0.85 -18.63 9.61
N ILE A 311 0.89 -17.69 8.68
CA ILE A 311 -0.19 -17.44 7.71
C ILE A 311 0.39 -17.31 6.31
N THR A 312 -0.41 -17.56 5.28
CA THR A 312 -0.03 -17.25 3.89
C THR A 312 -0.90 -16.13 3.38
N ALA A 313 -0.31 -14.98 3.05
CA ALA A 313 -1.05 -13.79 2.67
C ALA A 313 -0.37 -13.02 1.53
N ALA A 314 -1.19 -12.53 0.60
CA ALA A 314 -0.77 -11.60 -0.43
C ALA A 314 -0.81 -10.16 0.11
N LEU A 315 0.20 -9.38 -0.24
CA LEU A 315 0.20 -7.93 -0.06
C LEU A 315 0.01 -7.29 -1.42
N GLN A 316 -1.01 -6.43 -1.56
CA GLN A 316 -1.25 -5.65 -2.78
C GLN A 316 -1.18 -4.16 -2.47
N CYS A 317 -0.38 -3.43 -3.25
CA CYS A 317 -0.36 -1.97 -3.24
C CYS A 317 -1.67 -1.41 -3.83
N SER A 318 -2.23 -0.33 -3.26
CA SER A 318 -3.42 0.34 -3.84
C SER A 318 -3.18 0.78 -5.28
N GLY A 319 -1.93 1.11 -5.61
CA GLY A 319 -1.51 1.60 -6.92
C GLY A 319 -1.20 0.51 -7.93
N ASN A 320 -1.37 -0.77 -7.58
CA ASN A 320 -1.21 -1.86 -8.54
C ASN A 320 -2.06 -1.60 -9.79
N ARG A 321 -1.46 -1.74 -10.97
CA ARG A 321 -2.05 -1.45 -12.30
C ARG A 321 -2.38 0.03 -12.57
N ARG A 322 -1.74 0.98 -11.89
CA ARG A 322 -1.92 2.42 -12.13
C ARG A 322 -1.59 2.83 -13.58
N SER A 323 -0.58 2.22 -14.20
CA SER A 323 -0.25 2.48 -15.61
C SER A 323 -1.44 2.14 -16.52
N HIS A 324 -2.01 0.94 -16.36
CA HIS A 324 -3.19 0.49 -17.11
C HIS A 324 -4.40 1.41 -16.94
N MET A 325 -4.63 1.97 -15.74
CA MET A 325 -5.68 2.96 -15.54
C MET A 325 -5.42 4.21 -16.38
N SER A 326 -4.20 4.74 -16.33
CA SER A 326 -3.83 5.98 -17.02
C SER A 326 -3.91 5.82 -18.54
N GLU A 327 -3.42 4.70 -19.06
CA GLU A 327 -3.46 4.34 -20.48
C GLU A 327 -4.89 4.13 -20.97
N ALA A 328 -5.66 3.26 -20.31
CA ALA A 328 -7.00 2.89 -20.77
C ALA A 328 -8.03 4.03 -20.66
N SER A 329 -7.86 4.95 -19.70
CA SER A 329 -8.75 6.11 -19.59
C SER A 329 -8.28 7.31 -20.40
N GLY A 330 -7.06 7.30 -20.95
CA GLY A 330 -6.42 8.46 -21.58
C GLY A 330 -6.15 9.63 -20.62
N ARG A 331 -6.13 9.37 -19.30
CA ARG A 331 -6.01 10.41 -18.26
C ARG A 331 -4.92 10.01 -17.27
N LYS A 332 -3.83 10.77 -17.22
CA LYS A 332 -2.72 10.51 -16.30
C LYS A 332 -3.19 10.57 -14.84
N ALA A 333 -2.96 9.49 -14.10
CA ALA A 333 -3.11 9.47 -12.66
C ALA A 333 -1.81 9.89 -11.95
N ASN A 334 -1.94 10.34 -10.70
CA ASN A 334 -0.81 10.77 -9.87
C ASN A 334 -0.28 9.58 -9.06
N GLY A 335 1.01 9.26 -9.23
CA GLY A 335 1.72 8.23 -8.48
C GLY A 335 2.64 7.39 -9.36
N LEU A 336 3.31 6.42 -8.74
CA LEU A 336 4.23 5.51 -9.42
C LEU A 336 3.51 4.69 -10.50
N PRO A 337 4.07 4.54 -11.71
CA PRO A 337 3.41 3.91 -12.85
C PRO A 337 3.50 2.37 -12.78
N TRP A 338 3.03 1.78 -11.68
CA TRP A 338 3.00 0.33 -11.50
C TRP A 338 2.21 -0.36 -12.62
N SER A 339 2.80 -1.42 -13.15
CA SER A 339 2.13 -2.42 -13.98
C SER A 339 1.36 -3.39 -13.08
N ALA A 340 1.28 -4.67 -13.45
CA ALA A 340 0.54 -5.70 -12.72
C ALA A 340 1.31 -6.36 -11.57
N GLY A 341 2.54 -5.93 -11.26
CA GLY A 341 3.46 -6.55 -10.32
C GLY A 341 3.53 -5.91 -8.93
N ALA A 342 2.74 -4.87 -8.62
CA ALA A 342 2.67 -4.30 -7.27
C ALA A 342 1.78 -5.14 -6.32
N ILE A 343 1.98 -6.46 -6.37
CA ILE A 343 1.38 -7.49 -5.53
C ILE A 343 2.38 -8.64 -5.40
N SER A 344 2.46 -9.29 -4.25
CA SER A 344 3.25 -10.51 -4.07
C SER A 344 2.69 -11.34 -2.92
N ASN A 345 2.96 -12.65 -2.92
CA ASN A 345 2.39 -13.60 -1.96
C ASN A 345 3.49 -14.29 -1.16
N ALA A 346 3.38 -14.33 0.15
CA ALA A 346 4.39 -14.94 1.02
C ALA A 346 3.76 -15.67 2.20
N SER A 347 4.54 -16.57 2.78
CA SER A 347 4.25 -17.13 4.09
C SER A 347 4.88 -16.26 5.17
N TRP A 348 4.05 -15.72 6.05
CA TRP A 348 4.45 -14.82 7.14
C TRP A 348 4.39 -15.55 8.46
N GLU A 349 5.36 -15.30 9.32
CA GLU A 349 5.48 -15.97 10.60
C GLU A 349 5.86 -14.96 11.70
N GLY A 350 5.20 -15.09 12.84
CA GLY A 350 5.16 -14.06 13.86
C GLY A 350 4.26 -14.42 15.05
N VAL A 351 3.69 -13.40 15.68
CA VAL A 351 2.73 -13.53 16.79
C VAL A 351 1.46 -12.76 16.47
N TYR A 352 0.30 -13.22 16.94
CA TYR A 352 -0.94 -12.48 16.70
C TYR A 352 -0.97 -11.18 17.48
N LEU A 353 -1.39 -10.10 16.81
CA LEU A 353 -1.54 -8.79 17.43
C LEU A 353 -2.49 -8.86 18.63
N ALA A 354 -3.63 -9.56 18.49
CA ALA A 354 -4.61 -9.71 19.56
C ALA A 354 -3.99 -10.29 20.84
N ASP A 355 -3.10 -11.28 20.73
CA ASP A 355 -2.45 -11.90 21.89
C ASP A 355 -1.53 -10.90 22.61
N VAL A 356 -0.79 -10.07 21.84
CA VAL A 356 0.09 -9.03 22.38
C VAL A 356 -0.71 -7.90 23.03
N LEU A 357 -1.87 -7.54 22.48
CA LEU A 357 -2.78 -6.55 23.06
C LEU A 357 -3.38 -7.04 24.38
N ALA A 358 -3.84 -8.30 24.43
CA ALA A 358 -4.36 -8.90 25.66
C ALA A 358 -3.30 -8.90 26.77
N ASP A 359 -2.07 -9.30 26.45
CA ASP A 359 -0.97 -9.29 27.41
C ASP A 359 -0.55 -7.87 27.82
N ALA A 360 -0.74 -6.87 26.96
CA ALA A 360 -0.57 -5.46 27.32
C ALA A 360 -1.63 -4.93 28.28
N GLY A 361 -2.67 -5.71 28.58
CA GLY A 361 -3.75 -5.34 29.49
C GLY A 361 -5.03 -4.87 28.80
N PHE A 362 -5.10 -4.97 27.46
CA PHE A 362 -6.29 -4.57 26.71
C PHE A 362 -7.40 -5.63 26.76
N ASP A 363 -8.63 -5.23 27.09
CA ASP A 363 -9.76 -6.16 27.14
C ASP A 363 -10.30 -6.48 25.74
N LEU A 364 -9.87 -7.62 25.21
CA LEU A 364 -10.36 -8.13 23.93
C LEU A 364 -11.85 -8.46 23.92
N THR A 365 -12.45 -8.78 25.07
CA THR A 365 -13.87 -9.13 25.18
C THR A 365 -14.72 -7.88 24.96
N GLU A 366 -14.41 -6.79 25.66
CA GLU A 366 -15.08 -5.50 25.46
C GLU A 366 -14.88 -4.99 24.03
N ALA A 367 -13.66 -5.08 23.51
CA ALA A 367 -13.33 -4.71 22.14
C ALA A 367 -14.18 -5.46 21.10
N ARG A 368 -14.32 -6.78 21.24
CA ARG A 368 -15.11 -7.63 20.33
C ARG A 368 -16.61 -7.34 20.42
N ASN A 369 -17.08 -6.93 21.59
CA ASN A 369 -18.48 -6.55 21.81
C ASN A 369 -18.77 -5.09 21.39
N GLY A 370 -17.76 -4.35 20.92
CA GLY A 370 -17.90 -2.95 20.51
C GLY A 370 -18.11 -1.98 21.68
N LEU A 371 -17.66 -2.35 22.88
CA LEU A 371 -17.80 -1.56 24.11
C LEU A 371 -16.52 -0.78 24.47
N SER A 372 -15.40 -1.09 23.80
CA SER A 372 -14.12 -0.39 23.98
C SER A 372 -14.20 1.07 23.51
N GLU A 373 -13.54 1.97 24.22
CA GLU A 373 -13.31 3.36 23.80
C GLU A 373 -12.41 3.40 22.55
N ALA A 374 -11.33 2.61 22.53
CA ALA A 374 -10.50 2.45 21.34
C ALA A 374 -11.35 1.98 20.15
N GLN A 375 -11.21 2.64 19.00
CA GLN A 375 -11.85 2.25 17.73
C GLN A 375 -10.82 1.85 16.66
N HIS A 376 -9.55 2.19 16.87
CA HIS A 376 -8.47 2.00 15.92
C HIS A 376 -7.19 1.51 16.61
N VAL A 377 -6.41 0.73 15.85
CA VAL A 377 -5.03 0.41 16.19
C VAL A 377 -4.14 1.12 15.18
N GLN A 378 -3.31 2.03 15.68
CA GLN A 378 -2.34 2.80 14.91
C GLN A 378 -0.97 2.11 14.97
N PHE A 379 -0.30 2.02 13.84
CA PHE A 379 1.03 1.44 13.68
C PHE A 379 2.00 2.53 13.24
N MET A 380 3.21 2.53 13.81
CA MET A 380 4.31 3.39 13.39
C MET A 380 5.57 2.57 13.12
N GLY A 381 6.24 2.90 12.02
CA GLY A 381 7.56 2.38 11.66
C GLY A 381 8.68 3.32 12.10
N LEU A 382 9.91 2.81 12.18
CA LEU A 382 11.10 3.58 12.56
C LEU A 382 11.37 4.80 11.66
N GLU A 383 10.93 4.75 10.40
CA GLU A 383 11.04 5.82 9.42
C GLU A 383 9.87 6.83 9.48
N ALA A 384 9.11 6.83 10.57
CA ALA A 384 7.90 7.64 10.81
C ALA A 384 6.71 7.35 9.86
N TYR A 385 6.76 6.27 9.07
CA TYR A 385 5.57 5.84 8.35
C TYR A 385 4.49 5.39 9.34
N GLY A 386 3.28 5.93 9.18
CA GLY A 386 2.14 5.64 10.04
C GLY A 386 0.91 5.19 9.26
N ALA A 387 0.17 4.23 9.80
CA ALA A 387 -1.13 3.81 9.29
C ALA A 387 -1.99 3.27 10.44
N SER A 388 -3.29 3.06 10.20
CA SER A 388 -4.16 2.43 11.18
C SER A 388 -5.17 1.48 10.56
N ILE A 389 -5.61 0.52 11.36
CA ILE A 389 -6.73 -0.38 11.04
C ILE A 389 -7.85 -0.19 12.07
N PRO A 390 -9.11 -0.50 11.69
CA PRO A 390 -10.20 -0.57 12.66
C PRO A 390 -9.90 -1.62 13.74
N LEU A 391 -10.23 -1.32 15.00
CA LEU A 391 -10.02 -2.22 16.13
C LEU A 391 -10.66 -3.59 15.88
N ARG A 392 -11.87 -3.61 15.31
CA ARG A 392 -12.57 -4.85 14.95
C ARG A 392 -11.71 -5.83 14.14
N LYS A 393 -10.83 -5.34 13.25
CA LYS A 393 -9.92 -6.19 12.47
C LYS A 393 -8.74 -6.68 13.31
N ALA A 394 -8.23 -5.83 14.20
CA ALA A 394 -7.12 -6.17 15.09
C ALA A 394 -7.47 -7.27 16.10
N VAL A 395 -8.71 -7.27 16.61
CA VAL A 395 -9.17 -8.20 17.66
C VAL A 395 -9.99 -9.39 17.16
N ASP A 396 -10.34 -9.40 15.86
CA ASP A 396 -11.09 -10.49 15.24
C ASP A 396 -10.31 -11.82 15.38
N PRO A 397 -10.87 -12.84 16.04
CA PRO A 397 -10.21 -14.14 16.18
C PRO A 397 -9.93 -14.83 14.85
N PHE A 398 -10.64 -14.46 13.77
CA PHE A 398 -10.41 -14.93 12.41
C PHE A 398 -9.68 -13.90 11.54
N GLY A 399 -9.24 -12.78 12.12
CA GLY A 399 -8.64 -11.66 11.40
C GLY A 399 -7.17 -11.88 11.01
N ASP A 400 -6.46 -12.78 11.70
CA ASP A 400 -5.06 -13.15 11.45
C ASP A 400 -4.07 -11.97 11.38
N VAL A 401 -4.33 -10.88 12.10
CA VAL A 401 -3.38 -9.74 12.14
C VAL A 401 -2.12 -10.17 12.89
N LEU A 402 -0.98 -10.09 12.22
CA LEU A 402 0.27 -10.69 12.66
C LEU A 402 1.35 -9.62 12.82
N LEU A 403 2.12 -9.72 13.91
CA LEU A 403 3.40 -9.06 14.07
C LEU A 403 4.48 -10.04 13.60
N ALA A 404 4.86 -9.90 12.33
CA ALA A 404 5.72 -10.84 11.62
C ALA A 404 7.19 -10.49 11.80
N TYR A 405 8.02 -11.51 12.04
CA TYR A 405 9.48 -11.43 12.08
C TYR A 405 10.17 -12.41 11.12
N SER A 406 9.38 -13.23 10.41
CA SER A 406 9.87 -14.14 9.37
C SER A 406 8.97 -14.11 8.13
N MET A 407 9.61 -14.27 6.97
CA MET A 407 8.99 -14.30 5.64
C MET A 407 9.58 -15.45 4.83
N ASN A 408 8.71 -16.32 4.31
CA ASN A 408 9.04 -17.53 3.57
C ASN A 408 10.06 -18.44 4.28
N GLY A 409 9.94 -18.54 5.62
CA GLY A 409 10.80 -19.40 6.45
C GLY A 409 12.21 -18.86 6.71
N LYS A 410 12.50 -17.62 6.29
CA LYS A 410 13.73 -16.89 6.60
C LYS A 410 13.42 -15.68 7.48
N PRO A 411 14.40 -15.07 8.17
CA PRO A 411 14.24 -13.74 8.75
C PRO A 411 13.72 -12.75 7.69
N LEU A 412 12.99 -11.71 8.13
CA LEU A 412 12.55 -10.65 7.22
C LEU A 412 13.75 -10.04 6.48
N PRO A 413 13.69 -9.88 5.16
CA PRO A 413 14.64 -9.01 4.46
C PRO A 413 14.50 -7.56 4.91
N ARG A 414 15.59 -6.78 4.86
CA ARG A 414 15.59 -5.35 5.26
C ARG A 414 14.51 -4.53 4.55
N ASP A 415 14.38 -4.65 3.23
CA ASP A 415 13.32 -3.96 2.45
C ASP A 415 11.89 -4.29 2.89
N HIS A 416 11.71 -5.46 3.51
CA HIS A 416 10.40 -5.99 3.88
C HIS A 416 10.09 -5.85 5.36
N GLY A 417 10.87 -5.04 6.09
CA GLY A 417 10.56 -4.63 7.46
C GLY A 417 11.36 -5.34 8.55
N PHE A 418 12.59 -5.77 8.27
CA PHE A 418 13.45 -6.35 9.29
C PHE A 418 13.65 -5.41 10.49
N PRO A 419 13.50 -5.87 11.75
CA PRO A 419 13.25 -7.25 12.13
C PRO A 419 11.78 -7.57 12.44
N LEU A 420 10.90 -6.55 12.45
CA LEU A 420 9.49 -6.70 12.80
C LEU A 420 8.59 -5.84 11.90
N ARG A 421 7.48 -6.41 11.42
CA ARG A 421 6.44 -5.68 10.69
C ARG A 421 5.04 -6.09 11.11
N ALA A 422 4.07 -5.23 10.85
CA ALA A 422 2.67 -5.64 10.81
C ALA A 422 2.35 -6.33 9.47
N ILE A 423 1.49 -7.34 9.53
CA ILE A 423 0.80 -7.96 8.40
C ILE A 423 -0.70 -7.92 8.71
N VAL A 424 -1.45 -7.27 7.83
CA VAL A 424 -2.91 -7.13 7.94
C VAL A 424 -3.56 -7.85 6.75
N PRO A 425 -3.91 -9.14 6.88
CA PRO A 425 -4.40 -9.94 5.75
C PRO A 425 -5.71 -9.42 5.17
N GLY A 426 -5.82 -9.43 3.84
CA GLY A 426 -6.99 -8.97 3.10
C GLY A 426 -7.15 -7.45 3.01
N TYR A 427 -6.25 -6.68 3.63
CA TYR A 427 -6.22 -5.22 3.56
C TYR A 427 -5.17 -4.75 2.55
N VAL A 428 -5.27 -3.49 2.13
CA VAL A 428 -4.25 -2.82 1.32
C VAL A 428 -2.91 -2.85 2.05
N ALA A 429 -1.84 -3.13 1.31
CA ALA A 429 -0.50 -3.32 1.89
C ALA A 429 0.02 -2.09 2.66
N ALA A 430 -0.52 -0.89 2.39
CA ALA A 430 -0.21 0.34 3.12
C ALA A 430 -0.49 0.23 4.64
N ARG A 431 -1.39 -0.67 5.07
CA ARG A 431 -1.67 -0.88 6.50
C ARG A 431 -0.74 -1.91 7.17
N SER A 432 0.05 -2.62 6.38
CA SER A 432 1.05 -3.58 6.86
C SER A 432 2.39 -2.88 7.09
N VAL A 433 2.44 -2.00 8.10
CA VAL A 433 3.59 -1.14 8.41
C VAL A 433 4.86 -1.96 8.64
N LYS A 434 5.96 -1.53 8.02
CA LYS A 434 7.28 -2.15 8.11
C LYS A 434 8.10 -1.49 9.22
N TRP A 435 9.14 -2.19 9.68
CA TRP A 435 10.08 -1.68 10.69
C TRP A 435 9.36 -1.17 11.94
N LEU A 436 8.37 -1.94 12.37
CA LEU A 436 7.35 -1.55 13.34
C LEU A 436 7.97 -1.36 14.74
N ASN A 437 7.82 -0.17 15.32
CA ASN A 437 8.35 0.15 16.65
C ASN A 437 7.29 0.61 17.66
N HIS A 438 6.12 1.06 17.20
CA HIS A 438 5.07 1.56 18.08
C HIS A 438 3.67 1.15 17.60
N ILE A 439 2.82 0.81 18.56
CA ILE A 439 1.39 0.56 18.38
C ILE A 439 0.63 1.39 19.40
N THR A 440 -0.33 2.19 18.95
CA THR A 440 -1.20 2.99 19.82
C THR A 440 -2.65 2.62 19.58
N LEU A 441 -3.39 2.36 20.67
CA LEU A 441 -4.84 2.22 20.63
C LEU A 441 -5.46 3.61 20.74
N SER A 442 -6.41 3.91 19.86
CA SER A 442 -6.97 5.25 19.75
C SER A 442 -8.44 5.20 19.37
N GLU A 443 -9.18 6.22 19.77
CA GLU A 443 -10.54 6.51 19.28
C GLU A 443 -10.54 6.90 17.79
N GLU A 444 -9.42 7.41 17.28
CA GLU A 444 -9.31 7.99 15.94
C GLU A 444 -8.33 7.22 15.04
N GLU A 445 -8.53 7.35 13.73
CA GLU A 445 -7.54 6.89 12.76
C GLU A 445 -6.19 7.59 12.96
N SER A 446 -5.10 6.94 12.51
CA SER A 446 -3.79 7.57 12.51
C SER A 446 -3.83 8.94 11.83
N ALA A 447 -3.26 9.94 12.50
CA ALA A 447 -3.12 11.29 11.97
C ALA A 447 -2.09 11.39 10.82
N SER A 448 -1.38 10.30 10.53
CA SER A 448 -0.36 10.25 9.49
C SER A 448 -0.89 10.69 8.13
N GLN A 449 -0.06 11.43 7.38
CA GLN A 449 -0.40 11.89 6.03
C GLN A 449 -0.81 10.74 5.09
N TRP A 450 -0.22 9.55 5.23
CA TRP A 450 -0.58 8.40 4.40
C TRP A 450 -1.93 7.79 4.77
N GLN A 451 -2.40 7.94 6.02
CA GLN A 451 -3.74 7.52 6.41
C GLN A 451 -4.78 8.59 6.02
N ARG A 452 -4.49 9.87 6.30
CA ARG A 452 -5.45 10.96 6.16
C ARG A 452 -5.53 11.56 4.75
N LYS A 453 -4.40 11.70 4.06
CA LYS A 453 -4.24 12.47 2.82
C LYS A 453 -3.64 11.65 1.66
N ASP A 454 -3.64 10.32 1.76
CA ASP A 454 -3.35 9.40 0.67
C ASP A 454 -4.16 8.10 0.82
N TYR A 455 -3.99 7.14 -0.09
CA TYR A 455 -4.65 5.82 -0.03
C TYR A 455 -6.17 5.91 0.15
N LYS A 456 -6.79 6.89 -0.53
CA LYS A 456 -8.23 7.08 -0.66
C LYS A 456 -8.63 7.00 -2.13
N CYS A 457 -9.92 6.75 -2.41
CA CYS A 457 -10.45 6.65 -3.75
C CYS A 457 -11.58 7.66 -3.94
N PHE A 458 -11.52 8.40 -5.05
CA PHE A 458 -12.42 9.50 -5.38
C PHE A 458 -13.15 9.23 -6.69
N GLY A 459 -14.26 9.93 -6.93
CA GLY A 459 -15.02 9.80 -8.18
C GLY A 459 -14.21 10.30 -9.40
N PRO A 460 -14.54 9.82 -10.63
CA PRO A 460 -13.77 10.16 -11.83
C PRO A 460 -13.82 11.63 -12.24
N ASN A 461 -14.76 12.41 -11.70
CA ASN A 461 -14.90 13.85 -11.89
C ASN A 461 -14.12 14.69 -10.86
N GLN A 462 -13.59 14.09 -9.79
CA GLN A 462 -12.90 14.80 -8.70
C GLN A 462 -11.39 14.87 -8.98
N THR A 463 -10.93 15.98 -9.56
CA THR A 463 -9.50 16.26 -9.80
C THR A 463 -8.87 17.14 -8.72
N ARG A 464 -9.70 17.89 -7.98
CA ARG A 464 -9.38 18.52 -6.70
C ARG A 464 -10.21 17.80 -5.65
N VAL A 465 -9.55 17.24 -4.66
CA VAL A 465 -10.17 16.32 -3.70
C VAL A 465 -10.20 16.95 -2.32
N ASP A 466 -11.34 16.82 -1.65
CA ASP A 466 -11.38 16.89 -0.20
C ASP A 466 -11.04 15.50 0.33
N TRP A 467 -9.99 15.40 1.13
CA TRP A 467 -9.53 14.12 1.62
C TRP A 467 -10.44 13.55 2.71
N ASP A 468 -11.23 14.38 3.38
CA ASP A 468 -12.09 13.93 4.47
C ASP A 468 -13.43 13.36 3.94
N ASP A 469 -13.77 13.61 2.66
CA ASP A 469 -14.94 13.07 1.97
C ASP A 469 -14.85 11.57 1.61
N ALA A 470 -13.65 10.99 1.65
CA ALA A 470 -13.44 9.59 1.30
C ALA A 470 -12.88 8.78 2.49
N PRO A 471 -13.31 7.53 2.67
CA PRO A 471 -12.70 6.65 3.66
C PRO A 471 -11.30 6.24 3.22
N ALA A 472 -10.42 6.01 4.20
CA ALA A 472 -9.14 5.34 3.95
C ALA A 472 -9.39 3.94 3.36
N ILE A 473 -8.65 3.57 2.32
CA ILE A 473 -8.71 2.21 1.77
C ILE A 473 -8.24 1.24 2.86
N GLN A 474 -9.09 0.24 3.13
CA GLN A 474 -8.83 -0.83 4.08
C GLN A 474 -8.82 -2.14 3.28
N GLU A 475 -9.94 -2.82 3.12
CA GLU A 475 -10.03 -4.02 2.26
C GLU A 475 -9.84 -3.71 0.78
N MET A 476 -9.22 -4.66 0.07
CA MET A 476 -9.04 -4.58 -1.39
C MET A 476 -10.25 -5.19 -2.13
N PRO A 477 -10.74 -4.57 -3.22
CA PRO A 477 -11.73 -5.18 -4.11
C PRO A 477 -11.11 -6.33 -4.93
N VAL A 478 -11.95 -7.13 -5.59
CA VAL A 478 -11.51 -8.19 -6.49
C VAL A 478 -10.63 -7.64 -7.62
N GLN A 479 -9.54 -8.35 -7.93
CA GLN A 479 -8.52 -8.01 -8.89
C GLN A 479 -8.08 -9.26 -9.66
N SER A 480 -7.67 -9.09 -10.91
CA SER A 480 -6.92 -10.09 -11.66
C SER A 480 -6.03 -9.44 -12.71
N ALA A 481 -4.99 -10.17 -13.13
CA ALA A 481 -4.13 -9.78 -14.23
C ALA A 481 -3.53 -11.00 -14.93
N ILE A 482 -3.47 -10.96 -16.26
CA ILE A 482 -2.55 -11.78 -17.06
C ILE A 482 -1.12 -11.34 -16.74
N THR A 483 -0.23 -12.30 -16.45
CA THR A 483 1.19 -12.04 -16.16
C THR A 483 2.13 -12.86 -17.05
N GLY A 484 1.62 -13.96 -17.63
CA GLY A 484 2.34 -14.73 -18.64
C GLY A 484 1.47 -14.94 -19.88
N LEU A 485 2.06 -14.74 -21.05
CA LEU A 485 1.42 -14.91 -22.35
C LEU A 485 2.38 -15.61 -23.29
N ARG A 486 1.99 -16.77 -23.80
CA ARG A 486 2.76 -17.50 -24.82
C ARG A 486 1.87 -17.86 -25.99
N LEU A 487 2.30 -17.49 -27.19
CA LEU A 487 1.61 -17.86 -28.42
C LEU A 487 2.16 -19.19 -28.95
N GLY A 488 1.25 -20.08 -29.30
CA GLY A 488 1.59 -21.36 -29.93
C GLY A 488 1.45 -21.30 -31.44
N LYS A 489 1.21 -22.48 -32.03
CA LYS A 489 1.17 -22.64 -33.49
C LYS A 489 -0.14 -22.08 -34.07
N TRP A 490 -0.09 -21.75 -35.34
CA TRP A 490 -1.31 -21.61 -36.14
C TRP A 490 -1.86 -23.00 -36.42
N ILE A 491 -3.14 -23.21 -36.10
CA ILE A 491 -3.90 -24.40 -36.42
C ILE A 491 -4.81 -24.06 -37.59
N GLY A 492 -4.82 -24.93 -38.60
CA GLY A 492 -5.64 -24.88 -39.80
C GLY A 492 -5.16 -25.98 -40.74
N SER A 493 -6.08 -26.65 -41.45
CA SER A 493 -5.72 -27.69 -42.41
C SER A 493 -4.65 -27.16 -43.37
N LYS A 494 -3.58 -27.94 -43.60
CA LYS A 494 -2.51 -27.65 -44.55
C LYS A 494 -3.09 -27.06 -45.85
N ILE A 495 -2.88 -25.77 -46.06
CA ILE A 495 -2.85 -25.19 -47.40
C ILE A 495 -1.42 -24.72 -47.57
N ASP A 496 -0.79 -25.29 -48.59
CA ASP A 496 0.58 -25.07 -48.99
C ASP A 496 0.94 -23.58 -49.03
N SER A 497 2.17 -23.29 -48.64
CA SER A 497 2.80 -21.97 -48.59
C SER A 497 3.02 -21.32 -49.97
N HIS A 498 2.09 -21.50 -50.93
CA HIS A 498 2.20 -20.98 -52.29
C HIS A 498 0.93 -20.35 -52.89
N ALA A 499 -0.14 -20.14 -52.11
CA ALA A 499 -1.36 -19.51 -52.64
C ALA A 499 -1.76 -18.25 -51.85
N LEU A 500 -1.03 -17.16 -52.03
CA LEU A 500 -1.55 -15.79 -51.86
C LEU A 500 -1.18 -14.97 -53.10
N GLY A 501 -1.83 -15.32 -54.21
CA GLY A 501 -1.89 -14.53 -55.43
C GLY A 501 -3.35 -14.45 -55.87
N ASN A 502 -3.90 -13.23 -55.75
CA ASN A 502 -5.10 -12.68 -56.39
C ASN A 502 -6.44 -13.44 -56.39
N ASP A 503 -7.44 -12.71 -55.86
CA ASP A 503 -8.86 -12.66 -56.25
C ASP A 503 -9.73 -13.93 -56.22
N VAL A 504 -10.84 -13.86 -55.48
CA VAL A 504 -12.20 -13.66 -56.02
C VAL A 504 -13.24 -13.89 -54.90
N ALA A 505 -14.19 -12.98 -54.82
CA ALA A 505 -15.37 -13.05 -53.95
C ALA A 505 -16.21 -14.32 -54.19
N GLY A 506 -16.57 -15.02 -53.12
CA GLY A 506 -17.63 -16.04 -53.18
C GLY A 506 -17.59 -17.08 -52.06
N LYS A 507 -18.59 -17.03 -51.18
CA LYS A 507 -18.99 -18.04 -50.18
C LYS A 507 -18.04 -18.22 -48.98
N GLN A 508 -18.28 -17.40 -47.96
CA GLN A 508 -17.85 -17.66 -46.58
C GLN A 508 -18.57 -18.90 -46.03
N SER A 509 -17.96 -20.09 -46.15
CA SER A 509 -18.06 -21.03 -45.04
C SER A 509 -17.16 -20.47 -43.94
N ARG A 510 -17.73 -20.15 -42.77
CA ARG A 510 -16.92 -19.85 -41.58
C ARG A 510 -16.13 -21.11 -41.25
N ASP A 511 -14.89 -21.16 -41.71
CA ASP A 511 -13.96 -22.17 -41.26
C ASP A 511 -13.49 -21.77 -39.86
N ASP A 512 -14.25 -22.17 -38.85
CA ASP A 512 -13.92 -21.98 -37.43
C ASP A 512 -12.67 -22.78 -37.01
N SER A 513 -11.97 -23.45 -37.94
CA SER A 513 -10.77 -24.26 -37.65
C SER A 513 -9.43 -23.53 -37.80
N LEU A 514 -9.39 -22.31 -38.38
CA LEU A 514 -8.17 -21.51 -38.49
C LEU A 514 -8.00 -20.58 -37.26
N GLY A 515 -6.96 -20.81 -36.46
CA GLY A 515 -6.68 -19.99 -35.29
C GLY A 515 -5.25 -20.11 -34.77
N ARG A 516 -4.90 -19.26 -33.80
CA ARG A 516 -3.59 -19.26 -33.15
C ARG A 516 -3.70 -19.73 -31.72
N GLU A 517 -2.95 -20.75 -31.34
CA GLU A 517 -2.91 -21.22 -29.95
C GLU A 517 -2.42 -20.10 -29.03
N ILE A 518 -3.00 -20.01 -27.84
CA ILE A 518 -2.54 -19.12 -26.79
C ILE A 518 -2.58 -19.82 -25.44
N TYR A 519 -1.54 -19.55 -24.65
CA TYR A 519 -1.41 -19.99 -23.27
C TYR A 519 -1.29 -18.75 -22.40
N LEU A 520 -2.21 -18.58 -21.47
CA LEU A 520 -2.27 -17.46 -20.54
C LEU A 520 -2.11 -17.98 -19.12
N SER A 521 -1.47 -17.17 -18.29
CA SER A 521 -1.39 -17.38 -16.85
C SER A 521 -1.43 -16.05 -16.12
N GLY A 522 -1.81 -16.09 -14.85
CA GLY A 522 -1.88 -14.90 -14.03
C GLY A 522 -2.30 -15.16 -12.61
N TYR A 523 -2.66 -14.08 -11.93
CA TYR A 523 -3.22 -14.12 -10.58
C TYR A 523 -4.63 -13.51 -10.56
N ALA A 524 -5.37 -13.89 -9.53
CA ALA A 524 -6.58 -13.23 -9.06
C ALA A 524 -6.54 -13.10 -7.53
N PHE A 525 -7.12 -12.06 -6.97
CA PHE A 525 -7.10 -11.77 -5.53
C PHE A 525 -8.32 -10.94 -5.14
N SER A 526 -8.87 -11.16 -3.94
CA SER A 526 -9.86 -10.30 -3.33
C SER A 526 -9.47 -10.07 -1.87
N GLY A 527 -9.70 -8.87 -1.37
CA GLY A 527 -9.45 -8.53 0.03
C GLY A 527 -10.49 -9.15 0.97
N GLY A 528 -10.41 -8.80 2.26
CA GLY A 528 -11.38 -9.23 3.27
C GLY A 528 -11.48 -10.74 3.52
N GLY A 529 -10.58 -11.54 2.94
CA GLY A 529 -10.56 -13.01 3.11
C GLY A 529 -11.47 -13.76 2.15
N ARG A 530 -12.01 -13.06 1.14
CA ARG A 530 -12.89 -13.61 0.11
C ARG A 530 -12.11 -14.45 -0.90
N SER A 531 -12.55 -15.68 -1.11
CA SER A 531 -11.93 -16.60 -2.06
C SER A 531 -12.28 -16.25 -3.50
N ILE A 532 -11.37 -16.54 -4.44
CA ILE A 532 -11.66 -16.46 -5.87
C ILE A 532 -12.34 -17.76 -6.30
N ILE A 533 -13.58 -17.65 -6.77
CA ILE A 533 -14.39 -18.80 -7.20
C ILE A 533 -14.35 -18.99 -8.72
N ARG A 534 -14.03 -17.94 -9.49
CA ARG A 534 -13.96 -18.02 -10.95
C ARG A 534 -13.02 -16.96 -11.54
N VAL A 535 -12.31 -17.35 -12.59
CA VAL A 535 -11.58 -16.44 -13.49
C VAL A 535 -12.06 -16.71 -14.91
N ASP A 536 -12.53 -15.66 -15.58
CA ASP A 536 -13.04 -15.71 -16.94
C ASP A 536 -12.04 -15.03 -17.88
N VAL A 537 -11.75 -15.68 -19.01
CA VAL A 537 -10.84 -15.21 -20.06
C VAL A 537 -11.62 -15.02 -21.35
N SER A 538 -11.39 -13.91 -22.03
CA SER A 538 -11.93 -13.65 -23.36
C SER A 538 -10.79 -13.51 -24.37
N LEU A 539 -10.94 -14.13 -25.55
CA LEU A 539 -10.00 -14.03 -26.67
C LEU A 539 -10.51 -13.14 -27.81
N ASP A 540 -11.68 -12.53 -27.62
CA ASP A 540 -12.45 -11.81 -28.64
C ASP A 540 -12.91 -10.42 -28.17
N ASP A 541 -12.07 -9.77 -27.36
CA ASP A 541 -12.32 -8.42 -26.82
C ASP A 541 -13.61 -8.32 -25.97
N GLY A 542 -13.98 -9.41 -25.31
CA GLY A 542 -15.04 -9.46 -24.28
C GLY A 542 -16.39 -9.93 -24.79
N LEU A 543 -16.49 -10.37 -26.04
CA LEU A 543 -17.73 -10.84 -26.64
C LEU A 543 -18.15 -12.22 -26.11
N SER A 544 -17.18 -13.11 -25.90
CA SER A 544 -17.36 -14.43 -25.28
C SER A 544 -16.30 -14.72 -24.23
N TRP A 545 -16.60 -15.67 -23.33
CA TRP A 545 -15.80 -15.94 -22.15
C TRP A 545 -15.69 -17.43 -21.88
N ASP A 546 -14.47 -17.89 -21.65
CA ASP A 546 -14.16 -19.22 -21.14
C ASP A 546 -13.66 -19.13 -19.70
N GLN A 547 -13.73 -20.24 -18.98
CA GLN A 547 -13.21 -20.32 -17.61
C GLN A 547 -11.75 -20.78 -17.60
N ALA A 548 -10.92 -20.06 -16.87
CA ALA A 548 -9.55 -20.48 -16.59
C ALA A 548 -9.52 -21.57 -15.50
N ILE A 549 -8.47 -22.38 -15.52
CA ILE A 549 -8.18 -23.39 -14.50
C ILE A 549 -7.53 -22.67 -13.30
N LEU A 550 -8.16 -22.74 -12.14
CA LEU A 550 -7.60 -22.26 -10.88
C LEU A 550 -6.65 -23.31 -10.29
N LEU A 551 -5.41 -22.91 -9.97
CA LEU A 551 -4.37 -23.85 -9.53
C LEU A 551 -4.55 -24.28 -8.07
N PRO A 552 -4.24 -25.55 -7.72
CA PRO A 552 -4.22 -26.03 -6.33
C PRO A 552 -2.96 -25.53 -5.61
N ASP A 553 -2.90 -24.23 -5.36
CA ASP A 553 -1.70 -23.55 -4.88
C ASP A 553 -1.28 -23.90 -3.44
N CYS A 554 -2.26 -24.19 -2.58
CA CYS A 554 -2.01 -24.66 -1.23
C CYS A 554 -2.22 -26.17 -1.21
N VAL A 555 -1.16 -26.88 -0.84
CA VAL A 555 -1.12 -28.34 -0.75
C VAL A 555 -0.59 -28.75 0.62
N SER A 556 -1.10 -29.88 1.11
CA SER A 556 -0.55 -30.58 2.25
C SER A 556 0.85 -31.13 1.94
N ASN A 557 1.56 -31.60 2.97
CA ASN A 557 2.86 -32.27 2.80
C ASN A 557 2.82 -33.47 1.85
N ASN A 558 1.63 -34.03 1.61
CA ASN A 558 1.42 -35.21 0.77
C ASN A 558 1.09 -34.82 -0.69
N GLY A 559 1.10 -33.52 -1.02
CA GLY A 559 0.76 -33.00 -2.34
C GLY A 559 -0.74 -32.79 -2.60
N GLU A 560 -1.60 -33.19 -1.66
CA GLU A 560 -3.05 -33.02 -1.79
C GLU A 560 -3.48 -31.56 -1.55
N PRO A 561 -4.41 -30.99 -2.32
CA PRO A 561 -4.94 -29.64 -2.07
C PRO A 561 -5.41 -29.46 -0.62
N SER A 562 -4.98 -28.37 0.00
CA SER A 562 -5.31 -28.01 1.39
C SER A 562 -5.65 -26.52 1.46
N PRO A 563 -6.51 -26.07 2.38
CA PRO A 563 -6.60 -24.66 2.72
C PRO A 563 -5.21 -24.10 3.05
N CYS A 564 -4.95 -22.88 2.60
CA CYS A 564 -3.75 -22.15 2.98
C CYS A 564 -3.73 -21.89 4.49
N GLN A 565 -2.54 -21.68 5.07
CA GLN A 565 -2.43 -21.35 6.48
C GLN A 565 -3.09 -19.99 6.78
N GLY A 566 -4.01 -19.97 7.74
CA GLY A 566 -4.85 -18.83 8.10
C GLY A 566 -6.33 -19.23 8.19
N HIS A 567 -7.15 -18.37 8.78
CA HIS A 567 -8.59 -18.54 8.94
C HIS A 567 -9.41 -18.06 7.72
N GLY A 568 -8.83 -17.20 6.87
CA GLY A 568 -9.47 -16.70 5.64
C GLY A 568 -8.63 -16.94 4.39
N THR A 569 -9.18 -16.57 3.22
CA THR A 569 -8.47 -16.70 1.94
C THR A 569 -7.59 -15.48 1.69
N TRP A 570 -6.46 -15.42 2.39
CA TRP A 570 -5.56 -14.26 2.35
C TRP A 570 -4.56 -14.27 1.20
N ALA A 571 -4.28 -15.43 0.63
CA ALA A 571 -3.38 -15.60 -0.50
C ALA A 571 -4.10 -15.31 -1.82
N TRP A 572 -3.33 -14.94 -2.85
CA TRP A 572 -3.86 -14.89 -4.20
C TRP A 572 -4.23 -16.29 -4.73
N LYS A 573 -4.93 -16.34 -5.86
CA LYS A 573 -5.19 -17.56 -6.62
C LYS A 573 -4.51 -17.45 -7.97
N ARG A 574 -3.60 -18.37 -8.27
CA ARG A 574 -3.04 -18.46 -9.63
C ARG A 574 -3.99 -19.20 -10.55
N TRP A 575 -3.96 -18.82 -11.81
CA TRP A 575 -4.79 -19.43 -12.85
C TRP A 575 -4.00 -19.63 -14.14
N GLN A 576 -4.46 -20.59 -14.94
CA GLN A 576 -3.93 -20.89 -16.26
C GLN A 576 -5.07 -21.09 -17.25
N TYR A 577 -4.85 -20.74 -18.50
CA TYR A 577 -5.80 -20.94 -19.58
C TYR A 577 -5.06 -21.29 -20.86
N ALA A 578 -5.60 -22.26 -21.61
CA ALA A 578 -5.14 -22.59 -22.95
C ALA A 578 -6.34 -22.51 -23.89
N GLY A 579 -6.18 -21.84 -25.02
CA GLY A 579 -7.26 -21.62 -25.98
C GLY A 579 -6.74 -21.38 -27.38
N LEU A 580 -7.66 -21.10 -28.30
CA LEU A 580 -7.39 -20.83 -29.70
C LEU A 580 -8.00 -19.47 -30.05
N ILE A 581 -7.18 -18.51 -30.48
CA ILE A 581 -7.65 -17.22 -30.99
C ILE A 581 -8.06 -17.42 -32.45
N PRO A 582 -9.34 -17.27 -32.81
CA PRO A 582 -9.77 -17.43 -34.20
C PRO A 582 -9.10 -16.38 -35.10
N ALA A 583 -8.59 -16.80 -36.26
CA ALA A 583 -7.88 -15.92 -37.19
C ALA A 583 -8.75 -14.71 -37.64
N ALA A 584 -10.06 -14.92 -37.73
CA ALA A 584 -11.03 -13.90 -38.11
C ALA A 584 -11.12 -12.72 -37.14
N ILE A 585 -10.75 -12.92 -35.87
CA ILE A 585 -10.87 -11.90 -34.82
C ILE A 585 -9.73 -10.88 -34.86
N PHE A 586 -8.56 -11.24 -35.41
CA PHE A 586 -7.47 -10.28 -35.59
C PHE A 586 -7.91 -9.15 -36.52
N LYS A 587 -7.97 -7.91 -36.05
CA LYS A 587 -8.35 -6.74 -36.85
C LYS A 587 -7.10 -5.99 -37.31
N GLU A 588 -7.15 -5.32 -38.47
CA GLU A 588 -6.04 -4.49 -38.93
C GLU A 588 -5.75 -3.35 -37.93
N LYS A 589 -4.46 -3.14 -37.64
CA LYS A 589 -4.02 -2.04 -36.80
C LYS A 589 -4.03 -0.74 -37.60
N LEU A 590 -5.04 0.11 -37.39
CA LEU A 590 -4.97 1.51 -37.80
C LEU A 590 -4.02 2.25 -36.84
N TYR A 591 -2.80 2.54 -37.30
CA TYR A 591 -1.87 3.37 -36.53
C TYR A 591 -2.37 4.82 -36.52
N ASN A 592 -2.53 5.40 -35.34
CA ASN A 592 -2.88 6.81 -35.17
C ASN A 592 -1.63 7.56 -34.71
N GLU A 593 -0.96 8.21 -35.65
CA GLU A 593 0.32 8.91 -35.47
C GLU A 593 0.15 10.30 -34.79
N SER A 594 -0.78 10.41 -33.83
CA SER A 594 -1.05 11.66 -33.11
C SER A 594 -0.33 11.79 -31.77
N ALA A 595 0.50 10.80 -31.39
CA ALA A 595 1.20 10.79 -30.10
C ALA A 595 2.69 11.21 -30.15
N LEU A 596 3.28 11.51 -31.32
CA LEU A 596 4.72 11.81 -31.45
C LEU A 596 5.08 13.01 -32.36
N VAL A 597 4.18 13.97 -32.59
CA VAL A 597 4.55 15.21 -33.30
C VAL A 597 4.18 16.45 -32.47
N LYS A 598 5.10 16.81 -31.57
CA LYS A 598 5.30 18.21 -31.16
C LYS A 598 6.78 18.57 -31.32
N ALA A 599 7.23 18.63 -32.56
CA ALA A 599 8.34 19.46 -33.01
C ALA A 599 8.38 19.43 -34.54
N SER A 600 8.70 20.57 -35.15
CA SER A 600 9.03 20.75 -36.57
C SER A 600 7.84 20.87 -37.55
N SER A 601 7.51 22.13 -37.84
CA SER A 601 6.91 22.58 -39.08
C SER A 601 7.77 22.20 -40.29
N ASN A 602 7.20 21.43 -41.24
CA ASN A 602 7.15 21.78 -42.65
C ASN A 602 6.43 20.68 -43.44
N GLU A 603 5.67 21.14 -44.43
CA GLU A 603 4.93 20.34 -45.40
C GLU A 603 5.79 19.23 -45.99
N HIS A 604 5.29 17.98 -46.00
CA HIS A 604 5.45 17.01 -47.08
C HIS A 604 4.44 15.87 -46.89
N HIS A 605 3.73 15.53 -47.97
CA HIS A 605 2.86 14.35 -48.05
C HIS A 605 3.65 13.09 -47.66
N GLN A 606 3.37 12.51 -46.50
CA GLN A 606 3.93 11.22 -46.11
C GLN A 606 2.89 10.11 -46.30
N ASN A 607 3.26 9.15 -47.15
CA ASN A 607 2.56 7.90 -47.37
C ASN A 607 2.48 7.10 -46.07
N LYS A 608 1.25 6.74 -45.67
CA LYS A 608 0.98 5.78 -44.60
C LYS A 608 1.63 4.44 -44.95
N ALA A 609 2.73 4.09 -44.28
CA ALA A 609 3.36 2.78 -44.43
C ALA A 609 2.52 1.72 -43.69
N TRP A 610 1.99 0.75 -44.44
CA TRP A 610 1.24 -0.38 -43.93
C TRP A 610 2.17 -1.43 -43.31
N THR A 611 1.92 -1.86 -42.07
CA THR A 611 2.71 -2.92 -41.42
C THR A 611 2.14 -4.33 -41.62
N GLY A 612 0.93 -4.47 -42.18
CA GLY A 612 0.24 -5.76 -42.35
C GLY A 612 -0.11 -6.49 -41.04
N GLN A 613 0.15 -5.89 -39.87
CA GLN A 613 -0.04 -6.52 -38.57
C GLN A 613 -1.50 -6.40 -38.13
N ARG A 614 -2.15 -7.54 -37.89
CA ARG A 614 -3.50 -7.62 -37.34
C ARG A 614 -3.43 -7.99 -35.86
N CYS A 615 -4.26 -7.38 -35.01
CA CYS A 615 -4.23 -7.58 -33.57
C CYS A 615 -5.64 -7.79 -32.98
N THR A 616 -5.70 -8.42 -31.82
CA THR A 616 -6.89 -8.54 -30.97
C THR A 616 -6.51 -8.29 -29.52
N ASN A 617 -7.50 -8.08 -28.65
CA ASN A 617 -7.30 -8.01 -27.21
C ASN A 617 -7.73 -9.31 -26.56
N VAL A 618 -6.90 -9.80 -25.65
CA VAL A 618 -7.26 -10.84 -24.70
C VAL A 618 -7.54 -10.19 -23.35
N LEU A 619 -8.61 -10.64 -22.68
CA LEU A 619 -9.10 -10.03 -21.46
C LEU A 619 -9.17 -11.06 -20.34
N VAL A 620 -9.02 -10.60 -19.10
CA VAL A 620 -9.30 -11.40 -17.91
C VAL A 620 -10.12 -10.61 -16.87
N LYS A 621 -11.03 -11.33 -16.20
CA LYS A 621 -11.75 -10.86 -15.02
C LYS A 621 -11.94 -11.98 -14.01
N ALA A 622 -12.01 -11.64 -12.73
CA ALA A 622 -12.27 -12.57 -11.64
C ALA A 622 -13.59 -12.26 -10.92
N VAL A 623 -14.09 -13.28 -10.23
CA VAL A 623 -15.27 -13.24 -9.36
C VAL A 623 -14.90 -13.87 -8.02
N ASP A 624 -15.18 -13.16 -6.92
CA ASP A 624 -14.99 -13.69 -5.57
C ASP A 624 -16.23 -14.42 -5.02
N ASP A 625 -16.11 -15.04 -3.85
CA ASP A 625 -17.19 -15.81 -3.20
C ASP A 625 -18.37 -14.98 -2.70
N ALA A 626 -18.22 -13.65 -2.63
CA ALA A 626 -19.31 -12.71 -2.45
C ALA A 626 -19.91 -12.23 -3.79
N TYR A 627 -19.49 -12.82 -4.91
CA TYR A 627 -19.88 -12.48 -6.27
C TYR A 627 -19.55 -11.04 -6.68
N ASN A 628 -18.60 -10.39 -6.02
CA ASN A 628 -18.06 -9.13 -6.54
C ASN A 628 -17.32 -9.41 -7.84
N THR A 629 -17.45 -8.48 -8.79
CA THR A 629 -16.84 -8.59 -10.12
C THR A 629 -16.02 -7.34 -10.45
N GLN A 630 -15.05 -7.50 -11.34
CA GLN A 630 -14.26 -6.38 -11.86
C GLN A 630 -15.06 -5.54 -12.88
N PRO A 631 -14.91 -4.20 -12.87
CA PRO A 631 -15.53 -3.33 -13.87
C PRO A 631 -14.93 -3.53 -15.26
N GLU A 632 -15.70 -3.24 -16.31
CA GLU A 632 -15.25 -3.45 -17.69
C GLU A 632 -14.11 -2.52 -18.13
N SER A 633 -14.15 -1.26 -17.70
CA SER A 633 -13.18 -0.23 -18.10
C SER A 633 -12.87 0.73 -16.97
N HIS A 634 -11.74 1.42 -17.09
CA HIS A 634 -11.32 2.46 -16.16
C HIS A 634 -12.05 3.79 -16.36
N ALA A 635 -12.88 3.97 -17.39
CA ALA A 635 -13.55 5.24 -17.64
C ALA A 635 -14.45 5.67 -16.45
N ALA A 636 -15.19 4.72 -15.88
CA ALA A 636 -16.08 4.97 -14.75
C ALA A 636 -15.37 4.89 -13.39
N THR A 637 -14.18 4.27 -13.31
CA THR A 637 -13.45 4.05 -12.05
C THR A 637 -12.14 4.81 -11.96
N TRP A 638 -11.85 5.66 -12.94
CA TRP A 638 -10.67 6.52 -12.90
C TRP A 638 -10.71 7.37 -11.65
N ASN A 639 -9.56 7.58 -11.02
CA ASN A 639 -9.42 8.53 -9.93
C ASN A 639 -8.04 9.18 -10.00
N ILE A 640 -7.93 10.39 -9.44
CA ILE A 640 -6.71 11.21 -9.56
C ILE A 640 -5.46 10.53 -8.98
N ARG A 641 -5.59 9.64 -7.99
CA ARG A 641 -4.47 8.90 -7.38
C ARG A 641 -4.15 7.58 -8.10
N GLY A 642 -4.97 7.17 -9.07
CA GLY A 642 -4.83 5.90 -9.76
C GLY A 642 -4.88 4.70 -8.82
N ASN A 643 -5.61 4.82 -7.71
CA ASN A 643 -5.79 3.73 -6.75
C ASN A 643 -6.86 2.76 -7.26
N LEU A 644 -6.81 1.50 -6.81
CA LEU A 644 -7.83 0.48 -7.09
C LEU A 644 -8.09 0.25 -8.59
N ALA A 645 -7.01 0.22 -9.39
CA ALA A 645 -7.09 -0.09 -10.82
C ALA A 645 -7.45 -1.58 -11.05
N THR A 646 -8.76 -1.86 -11.03
CA THR A 646 -9.32 -3.22 -11.05
C THR A 646 -10.16 -3.54 -12.28
N ALA A 647 -10.22 -2.67 -13.28
CA ALA A 647 -10.91 -3.02 -14.53
C ALA A 647 -10.26 -4.23 -15.22
N TRP A 648 -11.02 -4.91 -16.09
CA TRP A 648 -10.55 -6.11 -16.81
C TRP A 648 -9.16 -5.86 -17.40
N HIS A 649 -8.19 -6.73 -17.11
CA HIS A 649 -6.86 -6.59 -17.67
C HIS A 649 -6.91 -6.97 -19.14
N ARG A 650 -6.39 -6.09 -20.00
CA ARG A 650 -6.39 -6.25 -21.45
C ARG A 650 -4.95 -6.35 -21.94
N MET A 651 -4.64 -7.38 -22.71
CA MET A 651 -3.36 -7.50 -23.41
C MET A 651 -3.60 -7.59 -24.91
N GLN A 652 -2.83 -6.83 -25.69
CA GLN A 652 -2.91 -6.89 -27.14
C GLN A 652 -2.06 -8.06 -27.66
N VAL A 653 -2.63 -8.84 -28.57
CA VAL A 653 -1.98 -9.95 -29.26
C VAL A 653 -2.07 -9.73 -30.75
N CYS A 654 -0.94 -9.83 -31.45
CA CYS A 654 -0.86 -9.60 -32.90
C CYS A 654 -0.43 -10.84 -33.70
N THR A 655 -0.70 -10.86 -35.00
CA THR A 655 -0.44 -11.99 -35.91
C THR A 655 1.05 -12.31 -36.09
N ALA A 656 1.90 -11.30 -36.17
CA ALA A 656 3.35 -11.45 -36.03
C ALA A 656 3.71 -11.49 -34.55
N GLY A 657 4.59 -12.41 -34.14
CA GLY A 657 5.06 -12.51 -32.75
C GLY A 657 5.55 -11.16 -32.27
N SER A 658 4.88 -10.60 -31.27
CA SER A 658 5.38 -9.43 -30.57
C SER A 658 6.52 -9.90 -29.66
N GLU A 659 7.70 -10.12 -30.23
CA GLU A 659 8.92 -9.86 -29.49
C GLU A 659 8.96 -8.35 -29.30
N GLN A 660 8.62 -7.88 -28.10
CA GLN A 660 9.01 -6.52 -27.76
C GLN A 660 10.54 -6.48 -27.69
N PRO A 661 11.19 -5.45 -28.26
CA PRO A 661 12.63 -5.32 -28.16
C PRO A 661 13.00 -5.16 -26.69
N GLN A 662 13.78 -6.12 -26.18
CA GLN A 662 14.59 -5.87 -25.00
C GLN A 662 15.51 -4.71 -25.36
N THR A 663 15.38 -3.59 -24.66
CA THR A 663 16.37 -2.51 -24.72
C THR A 663 17.63 -3.00 -24.03
N SER A 664 18.48 -3.70 -24.79
CA SER A 664 19.90 -3.85 -24.48
C SER A 664 20.61 -2.61 -25.02
N ASP A 665 20.79 -1.60 -24.17
CA ASP A 665 21.79 -0.56 -24.42
C ASP A 665 23.12 -0.99 -23.78
N GLU A 666 23.82 -1.85 -24.52
CA GLU A 666 25.29 -1.91 -24.63
C GLU A 666 25.55 -1.46 -26.09
N THR A 667 26.26 -0.41 -26.47
CA THR A 667 27.53 0.20 -26.02
C THR A 667 27.77 1.44 -26.90
N SER A 668 28.40 2.51 -26.38
CA SER A 668 29.63 3.12 -26.95
C SER A 668 29.96 4.51 -26.37
N GLN A 669 31.22 4.65 -25.94
CA GLN A 669 32.00 5.81 -25.47
C GLN A 669 31.89 6.20 -24.00
#